data_AF-A0A2E0Z3S5-F1
#
_entry.id   AF-A0A2E0Z3S5-F1
#
_cell.length_a   1.000
_cell.length_b   1.000
_cell.length_c   1.000
_cell.angle_alpha   90.00
_cell.angle_beta   90.00
_cell.angle_gamma   90.00
#
_symmetry.space_group_name_H-M   'P 1'
#
loop_
_entity.id
_entity.type
_entity.pdbx_description
1 polymer ?
#
loop_
_entity_poly.entity_id
_entity_poly.type
_entity_poly.pdbx_seq_one_letter_code
_entity_poly.pdbx_strand_id
1 'polypeptide(L)'
;MLAAAPLLLALACMPDIARAQCAVAPDGATLRCTGAGAPGGQLAAGADLVLELDLAAGAGGTLLDTILSLHRRYEKAVDWRAGIRLRGEGAAGGEAIAASAGLRDDWWRAMISAVRADAPSGRYAAAFSRAAAAGRVNHIYYRLDGTTGDGDAGLDTGFFRLCERYRVACFGTWRAAGDGASRLPDGLFNDAAQQLRHGLPLPVFTGSSANAWGERGHYNLGLGWNSAAMRVDEESMVIPLRYRRVTDLGAGLGDQPASATFDLTLRKTPQLRRRRGEHMQWSLAGTDQAGVARVAQDGSLTIEGLTLASSERYSELRLQPAPPQWQLVYTRQPRATRPVPGTPVGEAANWQHATDVGRINHGLAEADVVIDDLQGTVKVIHDCTQSREICVAHEARVSPDGTKIVYSVGHGNELVPVHAEGQDLGIREIPGLTHAQLWIYDLVEDRKWPIPHRPPRAIDRQPEWLNNEKIVFTSNRGETYPFKNPVGMHQGKDQFGRGRCFNAPYCVSQEYGYGRAGMSMQLWTMNIDGTEARNISPHEQNALAPAVMTNGDILYSCWNSHENKSHDSRGAHSNRPATSKNKWWLCRTDGNGADQTVILNGHKTTTLKTKGWLPGSVTGGEGRSELRAIRSVAEIFPGHLAISNYYRSNHVGSMGIIYGMDYRDPHVEGCSSASCYPDGESNSGRPGSGRYVPSSLVAITPYGTDQDIDVRRDGKGRPLGKAGYAAPLPNTDSEFMITHARGSCFEATFLQQANRRAMAGEPTCQKALYRVKVPMVTDPFDTRQMELLAGGEPWQAWDGRAIAPYRALYGKDLPEQPAPLDENANCYLQVVDARAAELYPSEPYDWLNNLFQQCAFQGCAVNTEDRDFHRRNMAALTIFLPEMWDITYRGKDEKAYASILNNTGHKSVATLGSQPLQEDGSVKMQVPCEEPIIMTGTDAQGAVIAHDSMLHSLRAGETRTCHGCHDGHSEERARKFRASAQERFRGTLAYGTNPPLPRRTPPVTFDQVRPILENRCSGCHRDMNDRDGLLYSRIAQDYEQFDWPWARKQLGQGTRNSVVHVLIQKGGRGYVVGDTLQFRPGGASGAVSQVDAAGRIKALRLQRGGDGYPPLSPVQVQSSAGKGAKLTAMTGRFELSRPYSSKWVAKFARDSLLYWKCVGRRMDGRTDAQYPNDIDFGPAHESGATAAECATIARWIDTGIQHRL
;
A
#
# COMPACT_ATOMS: atom_id res chain seq x y z
N MET A 1 -24.84 -40.24 -5.19
CA MET A 1 -25.88 -41.25 -5.48
C MET A 1 -26.41 -41.00 -6.87
N LEU A 2 -26.58 -42.07 -7.66
CA LEU A 2 -27.17 -42.14 -9.02
C LEU A 2 -26.45 -41.41 -10.16
N ALA A 3 -25.55 -42.12 -10.85
CA ALA A 3 -25.42 -42.15 -12.33
C ALA A 3 -24.18 -42.97 -12.74
N ALA A 4 -24.38 -44.21 -13.20
CA ALA A 4 -23.54 -44.89 -14.20
C ALA A 4 -24.12 -46.29 -14.50
N ALA A 5 -25.21 -46.34 -15.26
CA ALA A 5 -25.40 -47.40 -16.25
C ALA A 5 -24.71 -46.89 -17.53
N PRO A 6 -23.69 -47.57 -18.08
CA PRO A 6 -23.94 -48.83 -18.79
C PRO A 6 -22.74 -49.81 -18.74
N LEU A 7 -22.87 -50.94 -18.05
CA LEU A 7 -22.01 -52.12 -18.30
C LEU A 7 -22.76 -53.46 -18.18
N LEU A 8 -24.10 -53.40 -18.21
CA LEU A 8 -24.96 -54.56 -17.98
C LEU A 8 -25.36 -55.30 -19.27
N LEU A 9 -24.93 -54.86 -20.47
CA LEU A 9 -25.34 -55.48 -21.74
C LEU A 9 -24.28 -56.32 -22.47
N ALA A 10 -23.05 -56.47 -21.94
CA ALA A 10 -21.98 -57.22 -22.62
C ALA A 10 -21.61 -58.58 -21.99
N LEU A 11 -22.38 -59.09 -21.02
CA LEU A 11 -22.06 -60.31 -20.26
C LEU A 11 -22.95 -61.53 -20.59
N ALA A 12 -23.71 -61.48 -21.69
CA ALA A 12 -24.67 -62.53 -22.06
C ALA A 12 -24.06 -63.78 -22.74
N CYS A 13 -22.74 -63.90 -22.87
CA CYS A 13 -22.09 -65.08 -23.45
C CYS A 13 -20.74 -65.38 -22.78
N MET A 14 -20.75 -66.07 -21.63
CA MET A 14 -19.58 -66.77 -21.10
C MET A 14 -20.01 -68.15 -20.57
N PRO A 15 -19.19 -69.20 -20.76
CA PRO A 15 -19.51 -70.58 -20.36
C PRO A 15 -19.54 -70.72 -18.82
N ASP A 16 -20.19 -71.78 -18.32
CA ASP A 16 -20.37 -72.12 -16.89
C ASP A 16 -19.08 -71.95 -16.06
N ILE A 17 -18.99 -70.86 -15.29
CA ILE A 17 -17.90 -70.59 -14.35
C ILE A 17 -18.20 -71.27 -13.00
N ALA A 18 -17.15 -71.83 -12.39
CA ALA A 18 -17.13 -72.62 -11.15
C ALA A 18 -18.19 -72.21 -10.10
N ARG A 19 -19.01 -73.18 -9.68
CA ARG A 19 -20.03 -73.02 -8.63
C ARG A 19 -19.35 -72.96 -7.26
N ALA A 20 -19.23 -71.76 -6.67
CA ALA A 20 -18.90 -71.63 -5.25
C ALA A 20 -20.03 -72.22 -4.38
N GLN A 21 -19.67 -73.01 -3.36
CA GLN A 21 -20.57 -73.52 -2.34
C GLN A 21 -20.70 -72.48 -1.24
N CYS A 22 -21.93 -72.12 -0.83
CA CYS A 22 -22.14 -71.19 0.27
C CYS A 22 -23.07 -71.77 1.33
N ALA A 23 -22.75 -71.57 2.60
CA ALA A 23 -23.57 -71.94 3.74
C ALA A 23 -23.58 -70.80 4.78
N VAL A 24 -24.69 -70.65 5.51
CA VAL A 24 -24.72 -69.75 6.68
C VAL A 24 -23.85 -70.38 7.76
N ALA A 25 -22.87 -69.64 8.25
CA ALA A 25 -22.00 -70.08 9.33
C ALA A 25 -22.81 -70.30 10.63
N PRO A 26 -22.25 -71.03 11.61
CA PRO A 26 -22.95 -71.29 12.89
C PRO A 26 -23.34 -70.03 13.67
N ASP A 27 -22.76 -68.87 13.35
CA ASP A 27 -23.10 -67.58 13.95
C ASP A 27 -24.46 -67.02 13.47
N GLY A 28 -25.07 -67.64 12.45
CA GLY A 28 -26.34 -67.21 11.85
C GLY A 28 -26.28 -65.88 11.10
N ALA A 29 -25.11 -65.24 11.01
CA ALA A 29 -24.92 -63.88 10.52
C ALA A 29 -23.92 -63.79 9.36
N THR A 30 -23.13 -64.84 9.12
CA THR A 30 -22.12 -64.88 8.06
C THR A 30 -22.52 -65.89 6.99
N LEU A 31 -22.51 -65.48 5.71
CA LEU A 31 -22.58 -66.39 4.58
C LEU A 31 -21.16 -66.76 4.17
N ARG A 32 -20.73 -67.98 4.48
CA ARG A 32 -19.39 -68.48 4.16
C ARG A 32 -19.41 -69.24 2.85
N CYS A 33 -18.54 -68.87 1.92
CA CYS A 33 -18.44 -69.48 0.59
C CYS A 33 -17.06 -70.08 0.31
N THR A 34 -17.02 -71.31 -0.21
CA THR A 34 -15.82 -72.06 -0.60
C THR A 34 -15.85 -72.38 -2.11
N GLY A 35 -14.69 -72.55 -2.74
CA GLY A 35 -14.54 -72.64 -4.20
C GLY A 35 -14.92 -73.95 -4.93
N ALA A 36 -15.74 -74.88 -4.40
CA ALA A 36 -16.00 -76.17 -5.08
C ALA A 36 -17.43 -76.81 -4.92
N GLY A 37 -18.30 -76.75 -5.95
CA GLY A 37 -19.34 -77.73 -6.40
C GLY A 37 -20.62 -78.07 -5.56
N ALA A 38 -21.86 -77.78 -6.05
CA ALA A 38 -23.22 -77.81 -5.40
C ALA A 38 -23.84 -79.16 -4.85
N PRO A 39 -25.04 -79.19 -4.16
CA PRO A 39 -26.04 -78.14 -3.80
C PRO A 39 -26.21 -77.91 -2.26
N GLY A 40 -26.83 -76.85 -1.74
CA GLY A 40 -27.74 -75.84 -2.29
C GLY A 40 -28.98 -75.71 -1.37
N GLY A 41 -28.99 -74.73 -0.47
CA GLY A 41 -30.16 -74.37 0.33
C GLY A 41 -30.73 -73.02 -0.13
N GLN A 42 -32.06 -72.91 -0.25
CA GLN A 42 -32.74 -71.63 -0.45
C GLN A 42 -32.52 -70.76 0.80
N LEU A 43 -31.75 -69.68 0.66
CA LEU A 43 -31.70 -68.62 1.67
C LEU A 43 -32.99 -67.80 1.58
N ALA A 44 -33.62 -67.57 2.73
CA ALA A 44 -34.81 -66.73 2.81
C ALA A 44 -34.49 -65.31 2.31
N ALA A 45 -35.42 -64.71 1.56
CA ALA A 45 -35.29 -63.32 1.13
C ALA A 45 -35.29 -62.39 2.36
N GLY A 46 -34.22 -61.59 2.53
CA GLY A 46 -34.12 -60.57 3.58
C GLY A 46 -33.15 -60.84 4.74
N ALA A 47 -32.25 -61.83 4.65
CA ALA A 47 -31.18 -61.98 5.64
C ALA A 47 -30.02 -61.00 5.32
N ASP A 48 -29.68 -60.07 6.23
CA ASP A 48 -28.53 -59.14 6.09
C ASP A 48 -27.21 -59.85 6.46
N LEU A 49 -26.81 -60.88 5.71
CA LEU A 49 -25.63 -61.70 6.02
C LEU A 49 -24.32 -61.03 5.58
N VAL A 50 -23.24 -61.21 6.34
CA VAL A 50 -21.89 -60.79 5.92
C VAL A 50 -21.26 -61.87 5.04
N LEU A 51 -20.73 -61.51 3.87
CA LEU A 51 -20.09 -62.47 2.96
C LEU A 51 -18.63 -62.70 3.36
N GLU A 52 -18.28 -63.96 3.63
CA GLU A 52 -16.90 -64.42 3.87
C GLU A 52 -16.51 -65.46 2.81
N LEU A 53 -15.40 -65.22 2.11
CA LEU A 53 -14.88 -66.07 1.03
C LEU A 53 -13.62 -66.79 1.49
N ASP A 54 -13.70 -68.11 1.60
CA ASP A 54 -12.55 -68.97 1.87
C ASP A 54 -11.80 -69.25 0.57
N LEU A 55 -10.55 -68.80 0.48
CA LEU A 55 -9.72 -69.00 -0.69
C LEU A 55 -9.00 -70.35 -0.64
N ALA A 56 -8.84 -70.97 -1.80
CA ALA A 56 -8.01 -72.16 -1.98
C ALA A 56 -6.62 -71.76 -2.51
N ALA A 57 -5.58 -72.51 -2.14
CA ALA A 57 -4.23 -72.28 -2.66
C ALA A 57 -4.21 -72.38 -4.20
N GLY A 58 -3.66 -71.36 -4.86
CA GLY A 58 -3.56 -71.29 -6.33
C GLY A 58 -4.75 -70.64 -7.07
N ALA A 59 -5.70 -70.02 -6.37
CA ALA A 59 -6.92 -69.42 -6.96
C ALA A 59 -6.77 -67.99 -7.53
N GLY A 60 -5.57 -67.42 -7.59
CA GLY A 60 -5.34 -66.00 -7.90
C GLY A 60 -5.88 -65.46 -9.22
N GLY A 61 -6.30 -66.33 -10.15
CA GLY A 61 -6.90 -65.94 -11.43
C GLY A 61 -8.42 -65.75 -11.43
N THR A 62 -9.16 -66.16 -10.38
CA THR A 62 -10.64 -66.32 -10.45
C THR A 62 -11.42 -65.52 -9.38
N LEU A 63 -10.76 -64.67 -8.57
CA LEU A 63 -11.42 -63.94 -7.48
C LEU A 63 -12.54 -63.01 -7.98
N LEU A 64 -12.28 -62.23 -9.04
CA LEU A 64 -13.28 -61.33 -9.61
C LEU A 64 -14.51 -62.09 -10.12
N ASP A 65 -14.30 -63.18 -10.84
CA ASP A 65 -15.37 -64.01 -11.39
C ASP A 65 -16.19 -64.67 -10.30
N THR A 66 -15.54 -65.11 -9.22
CA THR A 66 -16.20 -65.66 -8.04
C THR A 66 -17.07 -64.61 -7.37
N ILE A 67 -16.55 -63.40 -7.15
CA ILE A 67 -17.29 -62.29 -6.55
C ILE A 67 -18.50 -61.90 -7.43
N LEU A 68 -18.31 -61.79 -8.74
CA LEU A 68 -19.39 -61.47 -9.70
C LEU A 68 -20.48 -62.56 -9.73
N SER A 69 -20.10 -63.82 -9.59
CA SER A 69 -21.04 -64.95 -9.51
C SER A 69 -21.86 -64.90 -8.22
N LEU A 70 -21.20 -64.67 -7.07
CA LEU A 70 -21.85 -64.58 -5.77
C LEU A 70 -22.74 -63.35 -5.67
N HIS A 71 -22.31 -62.22 -6.22
CA HIS A 71 -23.13 -61.02 -6.27
C HIS A 71 -24.44 -61.26 -7.01
N ARG A 72 -24.40 -61.86 -8.21
CA ARG A 72 -25.61 -62.20 -8.96
C ARG A 72 -26.54 -63.15 -8.23
N ARG A 73 -26.01 -64.05 -7.41
CA ARG A 73 -26.80 -65.10 -6.72
C ARG A 73 -27.35 -64.65 -5.36
N TYR A 74 -26.61 -63.81 -4.65
CA TYR A 74 -26.89 -63.46 -3.25
C TYR A 74 -27.06 -61.94 -3.02
N GLU A 75 -27.27 -61.15 -4.07
CA GLU A 75 -27.41 -59.68 -4.00
C GLU A 75 -28.36 -59.23 -2.89
N LYS A 76 -29.49 -59.92 -2.72
CA LYS A 76 -30.55 -59.60 -1.75
C LYS A 76 -30.39 -60.26 -0.36
N ALA A 77 -29.40 -61.13 -0.19
CA ALA A 77 -29.18 -61.90 1.03
C ALA A 77 -27.84 -61.58 1.71
N VAL A 78 -27.07 -60.65 1.14
CA VAL A 78 -25.77 -60.21 1.67
C VAL A 78 -25.85 -58.71 1.94
N ASP A 79 -25.44 -58.29 3.14
CA ASP A 79 -25.20 -56.89 3.43
C ASP A 79 -23.89 -56.45 2.77
N TRP A 80 -24.01 -55.94 1.54
CA TRP A 80 -22.89 -55.38 0.81
C TRP A 80 -22.27 -54.14 1.50
N ARG A 81 -22.96 -53.51 2.46
CA ARG A 81 -22.38 -52.44 3.28
C ARG A 81 -21.40 -52.98 4.32
N ALA A 82 -21.48 -54.25 4.72
CA ALA A 82 -20.45 -54.88 5.56
C ALA A 82 -19.17 -55.22 4.76
N GLY A 83 -19.27 -55.22 3.42
CA GLY A 83 -18.20 -55.58 2.51
C GLY A 83 -17.90 -57.08 2.49
N ILE A 84 -16.93 -57.47 1.66
CA ILE A 84 -16.50 -58.85 1.45
C ILE A 84 -15.31 -59.13 2.36
N ARG A 85 -15.39 -60.21 3.15
CA ARG A 85 -14.27 -60.72 3.94
C ARG A 85 -13.59 -61.84 3.18
N LEU A 86 -12.26 -61.78 3.05
CA LEU A 86 -11.49 -62.91 2.54
C LEU A 86 -10.89 -63.67 3.72
N ARG A 87 -10.88 -64.99 3.63
CA ARG A 87 -10.25 -65.86 4.63
C ARG A 87 -9.38 -66.91 3.95
N GLY A 88 -8.27 -67.27 4.60
CA GLY A 88 -7.43 -68.39 4.17
C GLY A 88 -6.47 -68.85 5.25
N GLU A 89 -6.09 -70.13 5.20
CA GLU A 89 -5.12 -70.76 6.10
C GLU A 89 -3.87 -71.19 5.33
N GLY A 90 -2.68 -71.08 5.93
CA GLY A 90 -1.43 -71.50 5.30
C GLY A 90 -1.15 -70.75 3.99
N ALA A 91 -0.91 -71.49 2.90
CA ALA A 91 -0.67 -70.89 1.57
C ALA A 91 -1.89 -70.12 1.05
N ALA A 92 -3.10 -70.52 1.43
CA ALA A 92 -4.32 -69.80 1.07
C ALA A 92 -4.45 -68.47 1.84
N GLY A 93 -3.90 -68.38 3.05
CA GLY A 93 -3.82 -67.12 3.80
C GLY A 93 -2.90 -66.11 3.11
N GLY A 94 -1.74 -66.56 2.62
CA GLY A 94 -0.85 -65.75 1.78
C GLY A 94 -1.52 -65.30 0.47
N GLU A 95 -2.26 -66.20 -0.17
CA GLU A 95 -3.04 -65.90 -1.39
C GLU A 95 -4.16 -64.88 -1.12
N ALA A 96 -4.84 -64.93 0.03
CA ALA A 96 -5.88 -63.96 0.39
C ALA A 96 -5.33 -62.54 0.49
N ILE A 97 -4.14 -62.40 1.09
CA ILE A 97 -3.42 -61.12 1.15
C ILE A 97 -3.05 -60.66 -0.27
N ALA A 98 -2.44 -61.55 -1.07
CA ALA A 98 -2.02 -61.21 -2.43
C ALA A 98 -3.19 -60.86 -3.36
N ALA A 99 -4.31 -61.58 -3.28
CA ALA A 99 -5.49 -61.39 -4.11
C ALA A 99 -6.24 -60.11 -3.74
N SER A 100 -6.35 -59.78 -2.45
CA SER A 100 -6.90 -58.50 -1.99
C SER A 100 -6.12 -57.29 -2.53
N ALA A 101 -4.80 -57.43 -2.64
CA ALA A 101 -3.89 -56.43 -3.16
C ALA A 101 -3.84 -56.38 -4.70
N GLY A 102 -4.08 -57.51 -5.37
CA GLY A 102 -3.89 -57.71 -6.80
C GLY A 102 -5.14 -57.52 -7.68
N LEU A 103 -6.35 -57.41 -7.08
CA LEU A 103 -7.60 -57.26 -7.82
C LEU A 103 -7.60 -55.99 -8.69
N ARG A 104 -7.67 -56.14 -10.01
CA ARG A 104 -7.54 -55.01 -10.97
C ARG A 104 -8.76 -54.09 -11.00
N ASP A 105 -9.95 -54.62 -10.75
CA ASP A 105 -11.17 -53.82 -10.72
C ASP A 105 -11.26 -53.00 -9.43
N ASP A 106 -11.27 -51.67 -9.57
CA ASP A 106 -11.21 -50.75 -8.44
C ASP A 106 -12.49 -50.77 -7.59
N TRP A 107 -13.64 -51.06 -8.18
CA TRP A 107 -14.92 -51.10 -7.48
C TRP A 107 -15.02 -52.36 -6.62
N TRP A 108 -14.74 -53.53 -7.20
CA TRP A 108 -14.73 -54.79 -6.46
C TRP A 108 -13.62 -54.86 -5.43
N ARG A 109 -12.47 -54.24 -5.71
CA ARG A 109 -11.41 -54.10 -4.71
C ARG A 109 -11.87 -53.25 -3.53
N ALA A 110 -12.58 -52.15 -3.76
CA ALA A 110 -13.14 -51.31 -2.70
C ALA A 110 -14.17 -52.05 -1.80
N MET A 111 -14.83 -53.07 -2.35
CA MET A 111 -15.79 -53.91 -1.62
C MET A 111 -15.12 -54.90 -0.65
N ILE A 112 -13.84 -55.23 -0.82
CA ILE A 112 -13.11 -56.04 0.15
C ILE A 112 -12.93 -55.20 1.42
N SER A 113 -13.53 -55.63 2.53
CA SER A 113 -13.49 -54.92 3.81
C SER A 113 -12.44 -55.48 4.75
N ALA A 114 -12.27 -56.80 4.80
CA ALA A 114 -11.27 -57.46 5.65
C ALA A 114 -10.61 -58.66 4.98
N VAL A 115 -9.40 -58.97 5.43
CA VAL A 115 -8.68 -60.19 5.11
C VAL A 115 -8.26 -60.85 6.42
N ARG A 116 -8.70 -62.09 6.66
CA ARG A 116 -8.23 -62.95 7.75
C ARG A 116 -7.30 -64.01 7.18
N ALA A 117 -6.06 -64.03 7.67
CA ALA A 117 -5.06 -64.97 7.22
C ALA A 117 -4.48 -65.72 8.43
N ASP A 118 -4.85 -66.99 8.53
CA ASP A 118 -4.47 -67.89 9.61
C ASP A 118 -3.16 -68.62 9.17
N ALA A 119 -2.06 -68.45 9.91
CA ALA A 119 -0.71 -68.95 9.60
C ALA A 119 -0.24 -68.74 8.13
N PRO A 120 -0.26 -67.52 7.57
CA PRO A 120 -0.03 -67.30 6.14
C PRO A 120 1.40 -67.64 5.71
N SER A 121 1.52 -68.44 4.65
CA SER A 121 2.79 -68.85 4.03
C SER A 121 2.93 -68.38 2.57
N GLY A 122 4.17 -68.30 2.07
CA GLY A 122 4.48 -67.82 0.70
C GLY A 122 4.87 -66.33 0.58
N ARG A 123 5.11 -65.84 -0.65
CA ARG A 123 5.64 -64.48 -0.94
C ARG A 123 4.56 -63.37 -0.99
N TYR A 124 3.73 -63.22 0.04
CA TYR A 124 2.65 -62.22 0.07
C TYR A 124 3.09 -60.79 0.44
N ALA A 125 4.11 -60.63 1.29
CA ALA A 125 4.56 -59.34 1.79
C ALA A 125 4.98 -58.36 0.67
N ALA A 126 5.63 -58.86 -0.38
CA ALA A 126 6.05 -58.04 -1.53
C ALA A 126 4.87 -57.54 -2.37
N ALA A 127 3.82 -58.36 -2.54
CA ALA A 127 2.60 -57.96 -3.24
C ALA A 127 1.82 -56.91 -2.43
N PHE A 128 1.68 -57.14 -1.12
CA PHE A 128 1.08 -56.17 -0.21
C PHE A 128 1.82 -54.83 -0.21
N SER A 129 3.15 -54.84 -0.04
CA SER A 129 3.96 -53.60 -0.02
C SER A 129 3.77 -52.75 -1.27
N ARG A 130 3.76 -53.36 -2.47
CA ARG A 130 3.50 -52.63 -3.72
C ARG A 130 2.10 -52.01 -3.75
N ALA A 131 1.08 -52.75 -3.30
CA ALA A 131 -0.28 -52.26 -3.27
C ALA A 131 -0.50 -51.17 -2.21
N ALA A 132 0.13 -51.31 -1.04
CA ALA A 132 0.11 -50.33 0.05
C ALA A 132 0.81 -49.02 -0.36
N ALA A 133 1.96 -49.09 -1.02
CA ALA A 133 2.64 -47.93 -1.59
C ALA A 133 1.77 -47.17 -2.62
N ALA A 134 0.94 -47.91 -3.38
CA ALA A 134 -0.01 -47.34 -4.32
C ALA A 134 -1.38 -46.97 -3.68
N GLY A 135 -1.53 -47.12 -2.37
CA GLY A 135 -2.77 -46.84 -1.63
C GLY A 135 -3.95 -47.78 -1.92
N ARG A 136 -3.72 -48.90 -2.61
CA ARG A 136 -4.76 -49.82 -3.09
C ARG A 136 -5.41 -50.69 -2.01
N VAL A 137 -4.78 -50.78 -0.84
CA VAL A 137 -5.24 -51.58 0.31
C VAL A 137 -5.61 -50.71 1.52
N ASN A 138 -5.65 -49.38 1.35
CA ASN A 138 -5.91 -48.42 2.42
C ASN A 138 -7.32 -48.52 3.04
N HIS A 139 -8.23 -49.26 2.42
CA HIS A 139 -9.61 -49.44 2.85
C HIS A 139 -9.91 -50.84 3.43
N ILE A 140 -8.88 -51.69 3.55
CA ILE A 140 -8.95 -53.10 3.95
C ILE A 140 -8.36 -53.26 5.35
N TYR A 141 -9.02 -54.04 6.19
CA TYR A 141 -8.53 -54.45 7.51
C TYR A 141 -7.88 -55.83 7.46
N TYR A 142 -6.64 -55.96 7.89
CA TYR A 142 -5.89 -57.22 7.87
C TYR A 142 -5.78 -57.84 9.26
N ARG A 143 -6.28 -59.06 9.41
CA ARG A 143 -6.11 -59.91 10.59
C ARG A 143 -5.15 -61.04 10.24
N LEU A 144 -4.03 -61.12 10.94
CA LEU A 144 -3.08 -62.20 10.79
C LEU A 144 -2.82 -62.88 12.15
N ASP A 145 -2.77 -64.21 12.15
CA ASP A 145 -2.38 -65.01 13.30
C ASP A 145 -1.50 -66.19 12.86
N GLY A 146 -0.72 -66.77 13.77
CA GLY A 146 0.16 -67.90 13.42
C GLY A 146 1.31 -68.14 14.39
N THR A 147 2.29 -68.93 13.95
CA THR A 147 3.52 -69.27 14.69
C THR A 147 4.78 -68.74 14.01
N THR A 148 5.81 -68.44 14.80
CA THR A 148 7.16 -68.07 14.33
C THR A 148 8.09 -69.32 14.32
N GLY A 149 8.75 -69.63 13.19
CA GLY A 149 9.66 -70.80 12.96
C GLY A 149 8.96 -72.13 12.59
N ASP A 150 9.42 -73.04 11.72
CA ASP A 150 10.62 -73.19 10.85
C ASP A 150 10.19 -73.49 9.38
N GLY A 151 10.81 -72.81 8.40
CA GLY A 151 10.59 -73.01 6.96
C GLY A 151 9.66 -71.98 6.28
N ASP A 152 9.42 -72.13 4.96
CA ASP A 152 8.55 -71.27 4.10
C ASP A 152 7.07 -71.14 4.59
N ALA A 153 6.75 -71.66 5.78
CA ALA A 153 5.41 -71.84 6.36
C ALA A 153 5.11 -71.02 7.65
N GLY A 154 5.99 -70.11 8.09
CA GLY A 154 5.77 -69.27 9.29
C GLY A 154 5.18 -67.87 9.00
N LEU A 155 4.54 -67.25 10.00
CA LEU A 155 4.03 -65.87 9.91
C LEU A 155 5.19 -64.86 9.78
N ASP A 156 5.19 -64.04 8.72
CA ASP A 156 6.12 -62.93 8.57
C ASP A 156 5.70 -61.73 9.43
N THR A 157 6.30 -61.58 10.61
CA THR A 157 6.06 -60.45 11.51
C THR A 157 6.50 -59.10 10.90
N GLY A 158 7.34 -59.11 9.87
CA GLY A 158 7.69 -57.95 9.05
C GLY A 158 6.48 -57.35 8.32
N PHE A 159 5.41 -58.11 8.11
CA PHE A 159 4.15 -57.60 7.57
C PHE A 159 3.58 -56.44 8.39
N PHE A 160 3.61 -56.53 9.72
CA PHE A 160 3.10 -55.46 10.59
C PHE A 160 3.96 -54.19 10.50
N ARG A 161 5.26 -54.32 10.20
CA ARG A 161 6.13 -53.15 9.90
C ARG A 161 5.72 -52.45 8.60
N LEU A 162 5.16 -53.19 7.63
CA LEU A 162 4.55 -52.59 6.44
C LEU A 162 3.25 -51.89 6.78
N CYS A 163 2.42 -52.45 7.67
CA CYS A 163 1.22 -51.78 8.17
C CYS A 163 1.55 -50.46 8.86
N GLU A 164 2.60 -50.44 9.70
CA GLU A 164 3.15 -49.22 10.32
C GLU A 164 3.57 -48.19 9.25
N ARG A 165 4.43 -48.60 8.31
CA ARG A 165 4.99 -47.71 7.27
C ARG A 165 3.92 -47.07 6.38
N TYR A 166 2.93 -47.84 5.96
CA TYR A 166 1.90 -47.37 5.02
C TYR A 166 0.60 -46.95 5.70
N ARG A 167 0.54 -47.02 7.04
CA ARG A 167 -0.66 -46.73 7.84
C ARG A 167 -1.86 -47.52 7.33
N VAL A 168 -1.75 -48.85 7.32
CA VAL A 168 -2.81 -49.81 6.94
C VAL A 168 -3.40 -50.47 8.19
N ALA A 169 -4.72 -50.65 8.25
CA ALA A 169 -5.39 -51.23 9.41
C ALA A 169 -5.02 -52.72 9.56
N CYS A 170 -4.28 -53.04 10.61
CA CYS A 170 -3.83 -54.41 10.88
C CYS A 170 -4.01 -54.78 12.35
N PHE A 171 -4.28 -56.05 12.61
CA PHE A 171 -4.34 -56.66 13.94
C PHE A 171 -3.70 -58.07 13.90
N GLY A 172 -2.87 -58.37 14.90
CA GLY A 172 -1.95 -59.49 14.85
C GLY A 172 -1.72 -60.17 16.18
N THR A 173 -1.64 -61.51 16.20
CA THR A 173 -1.24 -62.28 17.39
C THR A 173 -0.45 -63.51 16.96
N TRP A 174 0.72 -63.76 17.53
CA TRP A 174 1.54 -64.91 17.14
C TRP A 174 2.24 -65.59 18.31
N ARG A 175 2.50 -66.88 18.12
CA ARG A 175 3.09 -67.79 19.10
C ARG A 175 4.47 -68.26 18.64
N ALA A 176 5.26 -68.81 19.56
CA ALA A 176 6.46 -69.56 19.20
C ALA A 176 6.09 -70.95 18.67
N ALA A 177 6.90 -71.52 17.78
CA ALA A 177 6.74 -72.90 17.33
C ALA A 177 6.71 -73.88 18.51
N GLY A 178 5.75 -74.81 18.53
CA GLY A 178 5.62 -75.83 19.57
C GLY A 178 4.89 -75.39 20.85
N ASP A 179 4.43 -74.14 20.95
CA ASP A 179 3.70 -73.64 22.12
C ASP A 179 2.18 -73.82 21.99
N GLY A 180 1.61 -74.72 22.82
CA GLY A 180 0.18 -75.04 22.84
C GLY A 180 -0.67 -74.19 23.78
N ALA A 181 -0.10 -73.31 24.61
CA ALA A 181 -0.77 -72.74 25.77
C ALA A 181 -0.86 -71.20 25.78
N SER A 182 -1.33 -70.56 24.69
CA SER A 182 -1.55 -69.10 24.67
C SER A 182 -3.02 -68.72 24.88
N ARG A 183 -3.29 -67.71 25.71
CA ARG A 183 -4.62 -67.06 25.87
C ARG A 183 -4.87 -65.90 24.87
N LEU A 184 -4.12 -65.85 23.76
CA LEU A 184 -4.27 -64.78 22.76
C LEU A 184 -5.60 -64.92 22.01
N PRO A 185 -6.33 -63.81 21.76
CA PRO A 185 -7.61 -63.86 21.05
C PRO A 185 -7.42 -64.27 19.58
N ASP A 186 -8.40 -65.04 19.09
CA ASP A 186 -8.44 -65.56 17.72
C ASP A 186 -9.61 -64.99 16.90
N GLY A 187 -10.18 -63.87 17.38
CA GLY A 187 -11.24 -63.14 16.69
C GLY A 187 -10.70 -62.30 15.52
N LEU A 188 -11.59 -61.93 14.59
CA LEU A 188 -11.26 -60.98 13.51
C LEU A 188 -10.86 -59.60 14.05
N PHE A 189 -11.45 -59.20 15.17
CA PHE A 189 -11.22 -57.92 15.87
C PHE A 189 -10.93 -58.18 17.35
N ASN A 190 -10.50 -57.15 18.09
CA ASN A 190 -10.37 -57.22 19.56
C ASN A 190 -11.73 -57.30 20.27
N ASP A 191 -12.78 -56.69 19.69
CA ASP A 191 -14.14 -56.65 20.23
C ASP A 191 -15.18 -56.75 19.10
N ALA A 192 -16.35 -57.31 19.41
CA ALA A 192 -17.49 -57.40 18.49
C ALA A 192 -17.98 -56.01 18.02
N ALA A 193 -17.73 -54.93 18.77
CA ALA A 193 -18.10 -53.57 18.41
C ALA A 193 -17.34 -53.00 17.19
N GLN A 194 -16.22 -53.60 16.79
CA GLN A 194 -15.33 -53.15 15.71
C GLN A 194 -15.77 -53.57 14.31
N GLN A 195 -17.04 -53.92 14.11
CA GLN A 195 -17.54 -54.29 12.78
C GLN A 195 -17.22 -53.22 11.74
N LEU A 196 -16.81 -53.66 10.55
CA LEU A 196 -16.55 -52.77 9.42
C LEU A 196 -17.85 -52.42 8.72
N ARG A 197 -18.03 -51.14 8.39
CA ARG A 197 -19.20 -50.64 7.68
C ARG A 197 -18.78 -49.69 6.57
N HIS A 198 -19.32 -49.89 5.38
CA HIS A 198 -19.05 -49.05 4.22
C HIS A 198 -19.66 -47.66 4.44
N GLY A 199 -18.86 -46.61 4.21
CA GLY A 199 -19.27 -45.22 4.43
C GLY A 199 -18.94 -44.66 5.82
N LEU A 200 -18.51 -45.50 6.77
CA LEU A 200 -17.90 -45.04 8.03
C LEU A 200 -16.38 -45.03 7.95
N PRO A 201 -15.71 -44.17 8.74
CA PRO A 201 -14.27 -44.16 8.86
C PRO A 201 -13.71 -45.53 9.30
N LEU A 202 -12.55 -45.89 8.77
CA LEU A 202 -11.73 -47.00 9.22
C LEU A 202 -10.60 -46.45 10.12
N PRO A 203 -10.64 -46.68 11.44
CA PRO A 203 -9.55 -46.39 12.36
C PRO A 203 -8.35 -47.30 12.07
N VAL A 204 -7.19 -46.68 11.84
CA VAL A 204 -5.91 -47.37 11.69
C VAL A 204 -5.03 -46.99 12.87
N PHE A 205 -4.64 -47.98 13.67
CA PHE A 205 -3.68 -47.79 14.77
C PHE A 205 -2.27 -48.16 14.31
N THR A 206 -1.33 -47.26 14.53
CA THR A 206 0.11 -47.41 14.26
C THR A 206 0.92 -46.87 15.44
N GLY A 207 2.17 -47.29 15.61
CA GLY A 207 3.07 -46.78 16.64
C GLY A 207 2.62 -47.11 18.06
N SER A 208 1.79 -48.14 18.26
CA SER A 208 1.23 -48.43 19.58
C SER A 208 2.29 -48.88 20.59
N SER A 209 2.37 -48.20 21.73
CA SER A 209 3.23 -48.55 22.86
C SER A 209 2.83 -49.86 23.55
N ALA A 210 1.63 -50.37 23.26
CA ALA A 210 1.13 -51.66 23.77
C ALA A 210 1.42 -52.83 22.82
N ASN A 211 2.18 -52.62 21.73
CA ASN A 211 2.62 -53.70 20.84
C ASN A 211 3.78 -54.50 21.47
N ALA A 212 3.73 -55.82 21.36
CA ALA A 212 4.81 -56.72 21.80
C ALA A 212 5.42 -57.41 20.58
N TRP A 213 6.74 -57.35 20.45
CA TRP A 213 7.51 -57.91 19.33
C TRP A 213 8.43 -59.03 19.83
N GLY A 214 8.67 -60.07 19.01
CA GLY A 214 9.51 -61.23 19.36
C GLY A 214 8.99 -62.52 18.72
N GLU A 215 9.48 -63.67 19.18
CA GLU A 215 8.98 -65.01 18.76
C GLU A 215 7.52 -65.24 19.19
N ARG A 216 7.11 -64.65 20.32
CA ARG A 216 5.72 -64.45 20.72
C ARG A 216 5.42 -62.95 20.66
N GLY A 217 4.22 -62.57 20.23
CA GLY A 217 3.89 -61.14 20.15
C GLY A 217 2.47 -60.85 19.70
N HIS A 218 2.15 -59.56 19.72
CA HIS A 218 0.86 -59.05 19.26
C HIS A 218 0.98 -57.62 18.75
N TYR A 219 0.13 -57.31 17.77
CA TYR A 219 0.04 -56.02 17.11
C TYR A 219 -1.38 -55.48 17.27
N ASN A 220 -1.52 -54.30 17.86
CA ASN A 220 -2.76 -53.60 18.19
C ASN A 220 -3.73 -54.35 19.15
N LEU A 221 -3.22 -55.27 19.97
CA LEU A 221 -4.02 -55.94 21.00
C LEU A 221 -4.58 -54.94 22.02
N GLY A 222 -5.87 -55.08 22.33
CA GLY A 222 -6.56 -54.21 23.28
C GLY A 222 -7.06 -52.87 22.71
N LEU A 223 -6.57 -52.43 21.56
CA LEU A 223 -7.04 -51.21 20.88
C LEU A 223 -8.29 -51.48 20.04
N GLY A 224 -9.35 -50.69 20.25
CA GLY A 224 -10.61 -50.89 19.54
C GLY A 224 -11.40 -49.61 19.31
N TRP A 225 -12.40 -49.72 18.44
CA TRP A 225 -13.39 -48.69 18.16
C TRP A 225 -14.81 -49.27 18.22
N ASN A 226 -15.81 -48.41 18.40
CA ASN A 226 -17.21 -48.80 18.32
C ASN A 226 -17.86 -48.25 17.06
N SER A 227 -18.03 -49.11 16.07
CA SER A 227 -18.62 -48.79 14.77
C SER A 227 -20.09 -48.35 14.85
N ALA A 228 -20.86 -48.91 15.78
CA ALA A 228 -22.28 -48.63 15.93
C ALA A 228 -22.56 -47.28 16.59
N ALA A 229 -21.60 -46.79 17.38
CA ALA A 229 -21.65 -45.49 18.04
C ALA A 229 -20.87 -44.39 17.29
N MET A 230 -20.29 -44.68 16.13
CA MET A 230 -19.71 -43.65 15.28
C MET A 230 -20.81 -42.72 14.74
N ARG A 231 -20.57 -41.42 14.86
CA ARG A 231 -21.44 -40.37 14.30
C ARG A 231 -20.62 -39.56 13.32
N VAL A 232 -21.07 -39.47 12.07
CA VAL A 232 -20.35 -38.78 11.00
C VAL A 232 -21.38 -37.97 10.22
N ASP A 233 -21.31 -36.65 10.36
CA ASP A 233 -22.12 -35.69 9.63
C ASP A 233 -21.21 -34.76 8.79
N GLU A 234 -21.76 -33.71 8.18
CA GLU A 234 -20.96 -32.80 7.33
C GLU A 234 -20.06 -31.85 8.15
N GLU A 235 -20.40 -31.58 9.41
CA GLU A 235 -19.77 -30.58 10.28
C GLU A 235 -18.97 -31.19 11.45
N SER A 236 -19.17 -32.47 11.75
CA SER A 236 -18.56 -33.15 12.89
C SER A 236 -18.42 -34.67 12.69
N MET A 237 -17.44 -35.24 13.38
CA MET A 237 -17.22 -36.68 13.46
C MET A 237 -16.94 -37.09 14.91
N VAL A 238 -17.58 -38.16 15.36
CA VAL A 238 -17.35 -38.76 16.67
C VAL A 238 -16.93 -40.22 16.47
N ILE A 239 -15.71 -40.54 16.87
CA ILE A 239 -15.09 -41.87 16.75
C ILE A 239 -14.86 -42.39 18.17
N PRO A 240 -15.69 -43.33 18.68
CA PRO A 240 -15.48 -43.91 19.99
C PRO A 240 -14.29 -44.88 19.95
N LEU A 241 -13.26 -44.61 20.74
CA LEU A 241 -12.03 -45.39 20.84
C LEU A 241 -11.87 -45.97 22.24
N ARG A 242 -11.20 -47.12 22.36
CA ARG A 242 -10.93 -47.75 23.65
C ARG A 242 -9.59 -48.48 23.61
N TYR A 243 -8.90 -48.46 24.74
CA TYR A 243 -7.83 -49.40 25.04
C TYR A 243 -8.26 -50.25 26.23
N ARG A 244 -8.20 -51.57 26.09
CA ARG A 244 -8.46 -52.53 27.18
C ARG A 244 -7.23 -53.40 27.32
N ARG A 245 -6.45 -53.17 28.39
CA ARG A 245 -5.23 -53.96 28.64
C ARG A 245 -5.61 -55.43 28.85
N VAL A 246 -4.81 -56.33 28.29
CA VAL A 246 -4.89 -57.76 28.55
C VAL A 246 -3.74 -58.17 29.46
N THR A 247 -4.06 -58.86 30.55
CA THR A 247 -3.10 -59.43 31.51
C THR A 247 -3.06 -60.96 31.39
N ASP A 248 -2.06 -61.60 32.00
CA ASP A 248 -1.91 -63.06 32.02
C ASP A 248 -1.79 -63.70 30.62
N LEU A 249 -1.03 -63.05 29.72
CA LEU A 249 -0.86 -63.46 28.31
C LEU A 249 -0.04 -64.76 28.12
N GLY A 250 0.55 -65.28 29.19
CA GLY A 250 1.33 -66.53 29.23
C GLY A 250 2.85 -66.32 29.26
N ALA A 251 3.61 -67.40 29.50
CA ALA A 251 5.05 -67.35 29.68
C ALA A 251 5.78 -66.75 28.46
N GLY A 252 6.54 -65.67 28.65
CA GLY A 252 7.27 -64.98 27.58
C GLY A 252 6.53 -63.79 26.94
N LEU A 253 5.32 -63.46 27.38
CA LEU A 253 4.63 -62.20 27.08
C LEU A 253 4.20 -61.52 28.39
N GLY A 254 4.77 -60.36 28.69
CA GLY A 254 4.38 -59.57 29.87
C GLY A 254 2.98 -58.96 29.73
N ASP A 255 2.41 -58.52 30.85
CA ASP A 255 1.14 -57.78 30.86
C ASP A 255 1.23 -56.49 30.02
N GLN A 256 0.14 -56.15 29.33
CA GLN A 256 0.07 -54.89 28.60
C GLN A 256 0.08 -53.68 29.56
N PRO A 257 0.62 -52.52 29.13
CA PRO A 257 0.71 -51.33 29.98
C PRO A 257 -0.66 -50.82 30.40
N ALA A 258 -0.71 -50.05 31.50
CA ALA A 258 -1.95 -49.44 32.01
C ALA A 258 -2.53 -48.37 31.06
N SER A 259 -1.72 -47.82 30.16
CA SER A 259 -2.12 -46.92 29.07
C SER A 259 -1.37 -47.28 27.79
N ALA A 260 -1.97 -46.97 26.64
CA ALA A 260 -1.35 -47.15 25.32
C ALA A 260 -1.32 -45.81 24.59
N THR A 261 -0.16 -45.45 24.04
CA THR A 261 0.03 -44.30 23.15
C THR A 261 0.20 -44.81 21.72
N PHE A 262 -0.48 -44.20 20.76
CA PHE A 262 -0.51 -44.63 19.36
C PHE A 262 -0.86 -43.47 18.42
N ASP A 263 -0.53 -43.64 17.14
CA ASP A 263 -1.03 -42.78 16.07
C ASP A 263 -2.33 -43.36 15.52
N LEU A 264 -3.29 -42.48 15.23
CA LEU A 264 -4.57 -42.84 14.63
C LEU A 264 -4.70 -42.21 13.26
N THR A 265 -4.77 -43.04 12.21
CA THR A 265 -5.16 -42.59 10.88
C THR A 265 -6.62 -42.97 10.60
N LEU A 266 -7.45 -41.97 10.31
CA LEU A 266 -8.80 -42.17 9.82
C LEU A 266 -8.78 -42.29 8.29
N ARG A 267 -9.28 -43.42 7.79
CA ARG A 267 -9.43 -43.69 6.35
C ARG A 267 -10.90 -43.94 6.01
N LYS A 268 -11.20 -44.12 4.72
CA LYS A 268 -12.55 -44.48 4.22
C LYS A 268 -13.62 -43.41 4.54
N THR A 269 -13.25 -42.14 4.52
CA THR A 269 -14.12 -41.03 4.93
C THR A 269 -14.45 -40.09 3.75
N PRO A 270 -15.62 -40.24 3.10
CA PRO A 270 -16.06 -39.32 2.04
C PRO A 270 -16.07 -37.85 2.47
N GLN A 271 -16.38 -37.57 3.73
CA GLN A 271 -16.42 -36.24 4.33
C GLN A 271 -15.03 -35.60 4.33
N LEU A 272 -14.02 -36.30 4.87
CA LEU A 272 -12.64 -35.82 4.83
C LEU A 272 -12.12 -35.70 3.40
N ARG A 273 -12.52 -36.60 2.47
CA ARG A 273 -12.16 -36.46 1.06
C ARG A 273 -12.68 -35.18 0.39
N ARG A 274 -13.78 -34.58 0.86
CA ARG A 274 -14.27 -33.28 0.38
C ARG A 274 -13.48 -32.11 0.98
N ARG A 275 -12.84 -32.34 2.13
CA ARG A 275 -12.09 -31.36 2.93
C ARG A 275 -10.57 -31.47 2.75
N ARG A 276 -10.10 -31.91 1.57
CA ARG A 276 -8.67 -32.12 1.31
C ARG A 276 -7.89 -30.82 1.48
N GLY A 277 -6.86 -30.86 2.32
CA GLY A 277 -6.04 -29.69 2.63
C GLY A 277 -6.55 -28.86 3.82
N GLU A 278 -7.81 -29.03 4.24
CA GLU A 278 -8.39 -28.35 5.41
C GLU A 278 -7.83 -28.90 6.72
N HIS A 279 -7.94 -28.10 7.78
CA HIS A 279 -7.58 -28.47 9.15
C HIS A 279 -8.82 -28.85 9.96
N MET A 280 -8.74 -29.98 10.67
CA MET A 280 -9.76 -30.44 11.60
C MET A 280 -9.21 -30.30 13.02
N GLN A 281 -9.94 -29.63 13.90
CA GLN A 281 -9.67 -29.68 15.33
C GLN A 281 -10.20 -30.99 15.90
N TRP A 282 -9.49 -31.56 16.87
CA TRP A 282 -9.87 -32.80 17.53
C TRP A 282 -9.72 -32.70 19.05
N SER A 283 -10.55 -33.46 19.77
CA SER A 283 -10.46 -33.61 21.22
C SER A 283 -10.88 -35.02 21.64
N LEU A 284 -10.27 -35.53 22.72
CA LEU A 284 -10.58 -36.86 23.25
C LEU A 284 -11.33 -36.74 24.58
N ALA A 285 -12.59 -37.16 24.58
CA ALA A 285 -13.47 -37.02 25.74
C ALA A 285 -12.92 -37.76 26.98
N GLY A 286 -13.00 -37.09 28.13
CA GLY A 286 -12.48 -37.59 29.41
C GLY A 286 -10.96 -37.39 29.59
N THR A 287 -10.30 -36.63 28.70
CA THR A 287 -8.89 -36.26 28.79
C THR A 287 -8.70 -34.78 28.43
N ASP A 288 -7.51 -34.25 28.67
CA ASP A 288 -7.04 -32.92 28.24
C ASP A 288 -6.42 -32.94 26.82
N GLN A 289 -6.37 -34.10 26.16
CA GLN A 289 -5.81 -34.25 24.82
C GLN A 289 -6.71 -33.60 23.76
N ALA A 290 -6.19 -32.59 23.08
CA ALA A 290 -6.80 -31.92 21.95
C ALA A 290 -5.71 -31.38 21.00
N GLY A 291 -6.10 -31.08 19.76
CA GLY A 291 -5.17 -30.51 18.78
C GLY A 291 -5.82 -30.24 17.42
N VAL A 292 -4.99 -30.02 16.41
CA VAL A 292 -5.42 -29.82 15.02
C VAL A 292 -4.66 -30.79 14.12
N ALA A 293 -5.36 -31.40 13.17
CA ALA A 293 -4.78 -32.31 12.19
C ALA A 293 -5.22 -31.91 10.78
N ARG A 294 -4.28 -31.94 9.82
CA ARG A 294 -4.55 -31.60 8.42
C ARG A 294 -5.07 -32.82 7.67
N VAL A 295 -6.09 -32.62 6.84
CA VAL A 295 -6.57 -33.64 5.92
C VAL A 295 -5.61 -33.78 4.75
N ALA A 296 -5.02 -34.95 4.59
CA ALA A 296 -4.08 -35.25 3.52
C ALA A 296 -4.75 -35.25 2.14
N GLN A 297 -3.95 -35.13 1.09
CA GLN A 297 -4.44 -35.12 -0.30
C GLN A 297 -5.16 -36.41 -0.71
N ASP A 298 -4.88 -37.54 -0.06
CA ASP A 298 -5.60 -38.81 -0.28
C ASP A 298 -6.96 -38.88 0.48
N GLY A 299 -7.27 -37.85 1.26
CA GLY A 299 -8.46 -37.74 2.10
C GLY A 299 -8.38 -38.48 3.43
N SER A 300 -7.18 -38.90 3.86
CA SER A 300 -6.93 -39.41 5.20
C SER A 300 -6.62 -38.29 6.19
N LEU A 301 -6.80 -38.56 7.49
CA LEU A 301 -6.41 -37.66 8.56
C LEU A 301 -5.66 -38.45 9.63
N THR A 302 -4.48 -38.00 10.01
CA THR A 302 -3.67 -38.65 11.06
C THR A 302 -3.57 -37.76 12.28
N ILE A 303 -3.83 -38.34 13.45
CA ILE A 303 -3.58 -37.75 14.76
C ILE A 303 -2.44 -38.54 15.38
N GLU A 304 -1.36 -37.86 15.71
CA GLU A 304 -0.14 -38.48 16.23
C GLU A 304 -0.12 -38.43 17.77
N GLY A 305 0.33 -39.50 18.42
CA GLY A 305 0.55 -39.54 19.87
C GLY A 305 -0.69 -39.58 20.78
N LEU A 306 -1.83 -40.10 20.32
CA LEU A 306 -3.02 -40.29 21.16
C LEU A 306 -2.78 -41.33 22.27
N THR A 307 -3.15 -40.99 23.50
CA THR A 307 -3.00 -41.88 24.67
C THR A 307 -4.34 -42.26 25.27
N LEU A 308 -4.57 -43.56 25.50
CA LEU A 308 -5.74 -44.09 26.19
C LEU A 308 -5.31 -44.90 27.43
N ALA A 309 -5.89 -44.58 28.59
CA ALA A 309 -5.83 -45.46 29.75
C ALA A 309 -6.73 -46.69 29.54
N SER A 310 -6.35 -47.82 30.13
CA SER A 310 -7.15 -49.05 30.06
C SER A 310 -8.53 -48.84 30.69
N SER A 311 -9.59 -49.12 29.94
CA SER A 311 -10.97 -48.92 30.37
C SER A 311 -11.93 -49.90 29.69
N GLU A 312 -13.06 -50.18 30.33
CA GLU A 312 -14.18 -50.89 29.71
C GLU A 312 -15.04 -49.95 28.84
N ARG A 313 -14.99 -48.64 29.08
CA ARG A 313 -15.76 -47.62 28.35
C ARG A 313 -14.98 -47.09 27.14
N TYR A 314 -15.72 -46.69 26.10
CA TYR A 314 -15.15 -45.97 24.95
C TYR A 314 -15.04 -44.48 25.26
N SER A 315 -13.91 -43.88 24.91
CA SER A 315 -13.69 -42.43 24.89
C SER A 315 -14.02 -41.89 23.50
N GLU A 316 -14.80 -40.82 23.43
CA GLU A 316 -15.18 -40.21 22.15
C GLU A 316 -14.08 -39.29 21.63
N LEU A 317 -13.43 -39.65 20.52
CA LEU A 317 -12.64 -38.72 19.73
C LEU A 317 -13.60 -37.88 18.89
N ARG A 318 -13.64 -36.58 19.14
CA ARG A 318 -14.47 -35.62 18.41
C ARG A 318 -13.58 -34.89 17.41
N LEU A 319 -14.05 -34.76 16.17
CA LEU A 319 -13.42 -33.95 15.13
C LEU A 319 -14.44 -32.99 14.54
N GLN A 320 -14.02 -31.76 14.27
CA GLN A 320 -14.83 -30.76 13.58
C GLN A 320 -13.90 -29.81 12.81
N PRO A 321 -14.37 -29.03 11.83
CA PRO A 321 -13.55 -28.03 11.16
C PRO A 321 -12.88 -27.11 12.20
N ALA A 322 -11.59 -26.85 12.01
CA ALA A 322 -10.92 -25.83 12.80
C ALA A 322 -11.49 -24.45 12.40
N PRO A 323 -11.74 -23.53 13.36
CA PRO A 323 -12.10 -22.17 13.01
C PRO A 323 -10.98 -21.57 12.13
N PRO A 324 -11.32 -20.78 11.09
CA PRO A 324 -10.31 -20.14 10.25
C PRO A 324 -9.39 -19.29 11.11
N GLN A 325 -8.08 -19.49 10.95
CA GLN A 325 -7.08 -18.61 11.54
C GLN A 325 -6.77 -17.52 10.53
N TRP A 326 -7.49 -16.40 10.63
CA TRP A 326 -7.31 -15.26 9.73
C TRP A 326 -5.88 -14.72 9.86
N GLN A 327 -5.15 -14.66 8.74
CA GLN A 327 -3.75 -14.25 8.70
C GLN A 327 -3.57 -12.88 8.05
N LEU A 328 -4.43 -12.51 7.08
CA LEU A 328 -4.36 -11.21 6.41
C LEU A 328 -5.72 -10.52 6.39
N VAL A 329 -5.68 -9.19 6.42
CA VAL A 329 -6.78 -8.31 5.98
C VAL A 329 -6.30 -7.46 4.81
N TYR A 330 -7.13 -7.27 3.78
CA TYR A 330 -6.76 -6.45 2.62
C TYR A 330 -7.96 -5.91 1.85
N THR A 331 -7.69 -4.94 0.96
CA THR A 331 -8.69 -4.41 0.03
C THR A 331 -8.70 -5.25 -1.25
N ARG A 332 -9.89 -5.59 -1.77
CA ARG A 332 -10.01 -6.32 -3.03
C ARG A 332 -11.08 -5.76 -3.97
N GLN A 333 -10.92 -6.03 -5.26
CA GLN A 333 -11.90 -5.71 -6.30
C GLN A 333 -11.87 -6.77 -7.41
N PRO A 334 -13.03 -7.16 -8.01
CA PRO A 334 -13.03 -8.01 -9.20
C PRO A 334 -12.19 -7.40 -10.33
N ARG A 335 -11.31 -8.18 -10.94
CA ARG A 335 -10.43 -7.68 -12.01
C ARG A 335 -11.18 -7.53 -13.33
N ALA A 336 -10.96 -6.42 -14.03
CA ALA A 336 -11.54 -6.15 -15.35
C ALA A 336 -10.80 -6.92 -16.46
N THR A 337 -11.14 -8.22 -16.59
CA THR A 337 -10.48 -9.17 -17.50
C THR A 337 -11.18 -9.34 -18.84
N ARG A 338 -12.39 -8.79 -19.01
CA ARG A 338 -13.18 -8.92 -20.23
C ARG A 338 -12.71 -7.92 -21.29
N PRO A 339 -12.57 -8.33 -22.57
CA PRO A 339 -12.34 -7.42 -23.67
C PRO A 339 -13.46 -6.37 -23.80
N VAL A 340 -13.10 -5.15 -24.17
CA VAL A 340 -14.05 -4.05 -24.35
C VAL A 340 -14.56 -4.04 -25.79
N PRO A 341 -15.87 -4.28 -26.04
CA PRO A 341 -16.42 -4.39 -27.39
C PRO A 341 -16.15 -3.15 -28.25
N GLY A 342 -15.78 -3.35 -29.52
CA GLY A 342 -15.53 -2.25 -30.47
C GLY A 342 -14.20 -1.53 -30.30
N THR A 343 -13.33 -1.97 -29.38
CA THR A 343 -12.02 -1.37 -29.10
C THR A 343 -10.90 -2.43 -29.17
N PRO A 344 -9.61 -2.04 -29.26
CA PRO A 344 -8.49 -2.98 -29.17
C PRO A 344 -8.13 -3.40 -27.73
N VAL A 345 -8.91 -2.97 -26.73
CA VAL A 345 -8.65 -3.25 -25.31
C VAL A 345 -9.05 -4.69 -24.97
N GLY A 346 -8.05 -5.52 -24.65
CA GLY A 346 -8.25 -6.90 -24.21
C GLY A 346 -8.54 -7.03 -22.72
N GLU A 347 -8.05 -6.09 -21.89
CA GLU A 347 -8.30 -6.04 -20.45
C GLU A 347 -8.28 -4.58 -19.96
N ALA A 348 -9.39 -4.09 -19.40
CA ALA A 348 -9.53 -2.70 -18.91
C ALA A 348 -8.91 -2.46 -17.51
N ALA A 349 -8.19 -3.43 -16.97
CA ALA A 349 -7.63 -3.37 -15.61
C ALA A 349 -6.67 -2.19 -15.35
N ASN A 350 -6.08 -1.58 -16.39
CA ASN A 350 -5.23 -0.38 -16.29
C ASN A 350 -5.97 0.86 -15.76
N TRP A 351 -7.31 0.85 -15.80
CA TRP A 351 -8.17 1.97 -15.39
C TRP A 351 -9.02 1.64 -14.15
N GLN A 352 -8.70 0.55 -13.44
CA GLN A 352 -9.30 0.23 -12.14
C GLN A 352 -8.59 1.03 -11.03
N HIS A 353 -9.04 2.28 -10.87
CA HIS A 353 -8.44 3.26 -9.98
C HIS A 353 -8.64 2.89 -8.50
N ALA A 354 -7.56 3.07 -7.74
CA ALA A 354 -7.55 3.06 -6.29
C ALA A 354 -7.13 4.45 -5.78
N THR A 355 -7.35 4.69 -4.50
CA THR A 355 -6.99 5.96 -3.87
C THR A 355 -5.51 6.29 -4.03
N ASP A 356 -5.24 7.51 -4.49
CA ASP A 356 -3.89 8.06 -4.63
C ASP A 356 -3.87 9.57 -4.35
N VAL A 357 -2.70 10.21 -4.42
CA VAL A 357 -2.56 11.65 -4.11
C VAL A 357 -3.26 12.57 -5.13
N GLY A 358 -3.52 12.11 -6.34
CA GLY A 358 -4.30 12.81 -7.36
C GLY A 358 -5.79 12.48 -7.27
N ARG A 359 -6.13 11.28 -6.80
CA ARG A 359 -7.49 10.72 -6.61
C ARG A 359 -7.73 10.41 -5.13
N ILE A 360 -7.79 11.45 -4.32
CA ILE A 360 -7.98 11.30 -2.87
C ILE A 360 -9.38 10.72 -2.60
N ASN A 361 -10.43 11.47 -2.94
CA ASN A 361 -11.83 11.13 -2.68
C ASN A 361 -12.70 11.09 -3.96
N HIS A 362 -12.12 10.86 -5.13
CA HIS A 362 -12.83 10.83 -6.41
C HIS A 362 -12.17 9.88 -7.41
N GLY A 363 -12.92 9.43 -8.40
CA GLY A 363 -12.44 8.45 -9.39
C GLY A 363 -12.02 7.14 -8.72
N LEU A 364 -12.85 6.65 -7.79
CA LEU A 364 -12.56 5.45 -7.01
C LEU A 364 -13.44 4.32 -7.47
N ALA A 365 -12.84 3.19 -7.83
CA ALA A 365 -13.61 2.01 -8.18
C ALA A 365 -14.11 1.29 -6.89
N GLU A 366 -15.27 0.65 -6.97
CA GLU A 366 -15.83 -0.10 -5.83
C GLU A 366 -14.87 -1.20 -5.40
N ALA A 367 -14.72 -1.38 -4.09
CA ALA A 367 -13.81 -2.35 -3.49
C ALA A 367 -14.35 -2.85 -2.15
N ASP A 368 -14.02 -4.09 -1.82
CA ASP A 368 -14.37 -4.76 -0.57
C ASP A 368 -13.17 -4.77 0.39
N VAL A 369 -13.46 -4.95 1.67
CA VAL A 369 -12.45 -5.38 2.67
C VAL A 369 -12.69 -6.84 3.02
N VAL A 370 -11.62 -7.64 2.98
CA VAL A 370 -11.68 -9.07 3.27
C VAL A 370 -10.62 -9.52 4.26
N ILE A 371 -10.89 -10.63 4.94
CA ILE A 371 -9.92 -11.39 5.73
C ILE A 371 -9.66 -12.75 5.08
N ASP A 372 -8.42 -13.21 5.13
CA ASP A 372 -7.92 -14.41 4.43
C ASP A 372 -7.07 -15.25 5.38
N ASP A 373 -7.34 -16.57 5.42
CA ASP A 373 -6.59 -17.54 6.23
C ASP A 373 -5.32 -18.06 5.56
N LEU A 374 -5.07 -17.66 4.31
CA LEU A 374 -3.99 -18.12 3.41
C LEU A 374 -4.02 -19.63 3.10
N GLN A 375 -5.13 -20.30 3.41
CA GLN A 375 -5.35 -21.73 3.22
C GLN A 375 -6.53 -22.01 2.28
N GLY A 376 -7.14 -20.96 1.74
CA GLY A 376 -8.21 -21.03 0.74
C GLY A 376 -9.53 -20.43 1.20
N THR A 377 -9.63 -20.00 2.46
CA THR A 377 -10.84 -19.36 3.01
C THR A 377 -10.67 -17.84 3.01
N VAL A 378 -11.57 -17.15 2.30
CA VAL A 378 -11.63 -15.68 2.28
C VAL A 378 -13.03 -15.24 2.71
N LYS A 379 -13.11 -14.32 3.67
CA LYS A 379 -14.37 -13.74 4.15
C LYS A 379 -14.45 -12.26 3.85
N VAL A 380 -15.58 -11.83 3.28
CA VAL A 380 -15.89 -10.41 3.08
C VAL A 380 -16.40 -9.82 4.37
N ILE A 381 -15.65 -8.90 4.96
CA ILE A 381 -16.08 -8.17 6.15
C ILE A 381 -16.81 -6.88 5.77
N HIS A 382 -16.56 -6.33 4.59
CA HIS A 382 -17.36 -5.25 4.00
C HIS A 382 -17.51 -5.42 2.49
N ASP A 383 -18.75 -5.51 2.02
CA ASP A 383 -19.10 -5.75 0.62
C ASP A 383 -19.61 -4.45 -0.01
N CYS A 384 -18.88 -3.94 -0.98
CA CYS A 384 -19.32 -2.83 -1.82
C CYS A 384 -19.49 -3.27 -3.28
N THR A 385 -18.76 -4.28 -3.73
CA THR A 385 -18.76 -4.67 -5.15
C THR A 385 -20.01 -5.47 -5.56
N GLN A 386 -20.75 -6.02 -4.61
CA GLN A 386 -22.03 -6.70 -4.84
C GLN A 386 -23.21 -6.02 -4.13
N SER A 387 -22.94 -4.96 -3.37
CA SER A 387 -23.95 -4.19 -2.66
C SER A 387 -24.79 -3.33 -3.62
N ARG A 388 -26.01 -3.00 -3.21
CA ARG A 388 -26.81 -1.95 -3.86
C ARG A 388 -26.35 -0.56 -3.46
N GLU A 389 -25.68 -0.46 -2.32
CA GLU A 389 -25.08 0.78 -1.86
C GLU A 389 -23.80 1.05 -2.64
N ILE A 390 -23.71 2.22 -3.25
CA ILE A 390 -22.53 2.64 -4.01
C ILE A 390 -21.46 3.05 -3.01
N CYS A 391 -20.50 2.17 -2.77
CA CYS A 391 -19.45 2.40 -1.78
C CYS A 391 -18.07 1.88 -2.21
N VAL A 392 -17.06 2.28 -1.45
CA VAL A 392 -15.69 1.75 -1.53
C VAL A 392 -15.19 1.52 -0.12
N ALA A 393 -14.91 0.25 0.21
CA ALA A 393 -14.33 -0.15 1.48
C ALA A 393 -12.84 -0.48 1.28
N HIS A 394 -11.96 0.11 2.10
CA HIS A 394 -10.50 -0.03 1.96
C HIS A 394 -9.74 0.44 3.21
N GLU A 395 -8.40 0.39 3.15
CA GLU A 395 -7.49 1.02 4.13
C GLU A 395 -7.61 0.40 5.53
N ALA A 396 -7.70 -0.93 5.60
CA ALA A 396 -7.84 -1.67 6.84
C ALA A 396 -6.55 -1.66 7.68
N ARG A 397 -6.68 -1.53 9.01
CA ARG A 397 -5.60 -1.64 10.00
C ARG A 397 -6.00 -2.52 11.18
N VAL A 398 -5.06 -3.33 11.65
CA VAL A 398 -5.26 -4.30 12.74
C VAL A 398 -4.86 -3.65 14.06
N SER A 399 -5.68 -3.82 15.10
CA SER A 399 -5.39 -3.28 16.44
C SER A 399 -4.12 -3.92 17.03
N PRO A 400 -3.42 -3.23 17.95
CA PRO A 400 -2.19 -3.78 18.53
C PRO A 400 -2.35 -5.13 19.24
N ASP A 401 -3.51 -5.42 19.83
CA ASP A 401 -3.82 -6.73 20.41
C ASP A 401 -4.17 -7.82 19.37
N GLY A 402 -4.30 -7.46 18.09
CA GLY A 402 -4.67 -8.37 17.00
C GLY A 402 -6.15 -8.78 16.98
N THR A 403 -7.02 -8.16 17.78
CA THR A 403 -8.43 -8.59 17.94
C THR A 403 -9.43 -7.81 17.11
N LYS A 404 -9.07 -6.61 16.62
CA LYS A 404 -9.96 -5.73 15.87
C LYS A 404 -9.32 -5.21 14.59
N ILE A 405 -10.18 -4.86 13.64
CA ILE A 405 -9.80 -4.26 12.38
C ILE A 405 -10.60 -2.97 12.23
N VAL A 406 -9.92 -1.84 12.08
CA VAL A 406 -10.53 -0.56 11.67
C VAL A 406 -10.34 -0.38 10.17
N TYR A 407 -11.35 0.09 9.45
CA TYR A 407 -11.27 0.35 8.01
C TYR A 407 -12.21 1.48 7.58
N SER A 408 -11.99 2.03 6.38
CA SER A 408 -12.78 3.15 5.84
C SER A 408 -13.82 2.67 4.84
N VAL A 409 -14.99 3.29 4.85
CA VAL A 409 -16.06 3.08 3.85
C VAL A 409 -16.48 4.44 3.30
N GLY A 410 -16.16 4.70 2.04
CA GLY A 410 -16.60 5.89 1.31
C GLY A 410 -17.89 5.64 0.55
N HIS A 411 -18.80 6.61 0.51
CA HIS A 411 -20.11 6.48 -0.14
C HIS A 411 -20.27 7.47 -1.30
N GLY A 412 -20.79 6.98 -2.42
CA GLY A 412 -21.13 7.76 -3.61
C GLY A 412 -22.64 7.83 -3.87
N ASN A 413 -23.07 8.75 -4.73
CA ASN A 413 -24.46 8.84 -5.18
C ASN A 413 -24.70 8.09 -6.49
N GLU A 414 -23.65 7.90 -7.29
CA GLU A 414 -23.74 7.35 -8.63
C GLU A 414 -22.42 6.68 -9.05
N LEU A 415 -22.51 5.84 -10.07
CA LEU A 415 -21.39 5.21 -10.74
C LEU A 415 -21.30 5.73 -12.18
N VAL A 416 -20.16 6.34 -12.53
CA VAL A 416 -19.92 6.91 -13.86
C VAL A 416 -19.06 5.98 -14.71
N PRO A 417 -19.27 5.92 -16.04
CA PRO A 417 -18.43 5.18 -16.97
C PRO A 417 -17.01 5.75 -17.04
N VAL A 418 -16.01 4.89 -16.94
CA VAL A 418 -14.60 5.27 -17.14
C VAL A 418 -14.31 5.31 -18.64
N HIS A 419 -13.75 6.43 -19.09
CA HIS A 419 -13.41 6.64 -20.50
C HIS A 419 -11.91 6.83 -20.70
N ALA A 420 -11.37 6.27 -21.78
CA ALA A 420 -10.00 6.54 -22.25
C ALA A 420 -9.99 6.70 -23.77
N GLU A 421 -9.26 7.69 -24.28
CA GLU A 421 -9.26 8.08 -25.71
C GLU A 421 -10.69 8.26 -26.29
N GLY A 422 -11.62 8.72 -25.46
CA GLY A 422 -13.04 8.92 -25.82
C GLY A 422 -13.89 7.65 -25.88
N GLN A 423 -13.35 6.48 -25.56
CA GLN A 423 -14.06 5.19 -25.56
C GLN A 423 -14.51 4.81 -24.14
N ASP A 424 -15.73 4.29 -23.99
CA ASP A 424 -16.21 3.68 -22.74
C ASP A 424 -15.53 2.32 -22.53
N LEU A 425 -14.88 2.15 -21.38
CA LEU A 425 -14.09 0.96 -21.06
C LEU A 425 -14.91 -0.17 -20.42
N GLY A 426 -16.23 0.01 -20.25
CA GLY A 426 -17.11 -1.01 -19.66
C GLY A 426 -16.92 -1.21 -18.16
N ILE A 427 -16.16 -0.33 -17.50
CA ILE A 427 -15.97 -0.28 -16.05
C ILE A 427 -16.53 1.03 -15.50
N ARG A 428 -16.77 1.06 -14.18
CA ARG A 428 -17.44 2.16 -13.49
C ARG A 428 -16.64 2.60 -12.26
N GLU A 429 -16.79 3.86 -11.89
CA GLU A 429 -16.18 4.43 -10.69
C GLU A 429 -17.09 5.46 -10.01
N ILE A 430 -16.78 5.77 -8.76
CA ILE A 430 -17.41 6.81 -7.97
C ILE A 430 -16.74 8.16 -8.34
N PRO A 431 -17.46 9.12 -8.95
CA PRO A 431 -16.88 10.39 -9.41
C PRO A 431 -16.49 11.33 -8.27
N GLY A 432 -16.98 11.08 -7.05
CA GLY A 432 -16.65 11.84 -5.85
C GLY A 432 -17.41 11.31 -4.64
N LEU A 433 -16.71 11.11 -3.53
CA LEU A 433 -17.33 10.69 -2.27
C LEU A 433 -18.21 11.81 -1.72
N THR A 434 -19.41 11.46 -1.26
CA THR A 434 -20.31 12.37 -0.54
C THR A 434 -19.96 12.47 0.94
N HIS A 435 -19.53 11.34 1.50
CA HIS A 435 -19.10 11.14 2.87
C HIS A 435 -18.32 9.83 2.99
N ALA A 436 -17.61 9.63 4.09
CA ALA A 436 -16.95 8.37 4.42
C ALA A 436 -16.98 8.16 5.93
N GLN A 437 -17.06 6.89 6.36
CA GLN A 437 -17.13 6.50 7.75
C GLN A 437 -16.12 5.40 8.06
N LEU A 438 -15.57 5.46 9.27
CA LEU A 438 -14.75 4.40 9.82
C LEU A 438 -15.61 3.33 10.50
N TRP A 439 -15.23 2.08 10.27
CA TRP A 439 -15.90 0.90 10.83
C TRP A 439 -14.89 0.06 11.60
N ILE A 440 -15.37 -0.60 12.66
CA ILE A 440 -14.65 -1.62 13.40
C ILE A 440 -15.24 -2.98 13.03
N TYR A 441 -14.38 -3.97 12.83
CA TYR A 441 -14.72 -5.39 12.81
C TYR A 441 -13.95 -6.08 13.92
N ASP A 442 -14.68 -6.76 14.81
CA ASP A 442 -14.14 -7.55 15.90
C ASP A 442 -13.97 -9.00 15.45
N LEU A 443 -12.73 -9.49 15.47
CA LEU A 443 -12.37 -10.85 15.05
C LEU A 443 -12.83 -11.92 16.05
N VAL A 444 -13.04 -11.53 17.31
CA VAL A 444 -13.44 -12.44 18.39
C VAL A 444 -14.96 -12.58 18.43
N GLU A 445 -15.68 -11.46 18.35
CA GLU A 445 -17.16 -11.44 18.35
C GLU A 445 -17.76 -11.76 16.98
N ASP A 446 -16.95 -11.74 15.91
CA ASP A 446 -17.40 -11.82 14.52
C ASP A 446 -18.47 -10.76 14.18
N ARG A 447 -18.21 -9.51 14.55
CA ARG A 447 -19.18 -8.41 14.42
C ARG A 447 -18.53 -7.14 13.90
N LYS A 448 -19.24 -6.41 13.04
CA LYS A 448 -18.87 -5.04 12.64
C LYS A 448 -19.84 -3.99 13.13
N TRP A 449 -19.32 -2.78 13.37
CA TRP A 449 -20.12 -1.58 13.62
C TRP A 449 -19.42 -0.33 13.09
N PRO A 450 -20.18 0.69 12.69
CA PRO A 450 -19.63 2.00 12.39
C PRO A 450 -19.23 2.74 13.67
N ILE A 451 -18.13 3.49 13.67
CA ILE A 451 -17.79 4.39 14.79
C ILE A 451 -18.85 5.52 14.86
N PRO A 452 -19.47 5.79 16.03
CA PRO A 452 -20.56 6.75 16.17
C PRO A 452 -20.07 8.20 16.28
N HIS A 453 -20.99 9.14 16.58
CA HIS A 453 -20.71 10.58 16.83
C HIS A 453 -20.00 11.35 15.70
N ARG A 454 -20.18 10.93 14.45
CA ARG A 454 -19.58 11.61 13.28
C ARG A 454 -20.38 12.85 12.85
N PRO A 455 -19.71 13.94 12.41
CA PRO A 455 -20.37 15.03 11.73
C PRO A 455 -21.05 14.57 10.43
N PRO A 456 -22.25 15.08 10.10
CA PRO A 456 -22.90 14.76 8.84
C PRO A 456 -22.01 15.09 7.65
N ARG A 457 -21.89 14.15 6.71
CA ARG A 457 -21.13 14.30 5.46
C ARG A 457 -19.60 14.43 5.61
N ALA A 458 -19.03 14.21 6.80
CA ALA A 458 -17.57 14.08 6.94
C ALA A 458 -17.04 12.92 6.07
N ILE A 459 -15.81 13.07 5.59
CA ILE A 459 -15.05 12.01 4.91
C ILE A 459 -13.96 11.58 5.87
N ASP A 460 -14.25 10.60 6.73
CA ASP A 460 -13.28 10.01 7.66
C ASP A 460 -12.65 8.77 7.03
N ARG A 461 -11.33 8.77 6.84
CA ARG A 461 -10.60 7.74 6.08
C ARG A 461 -9.19 7.49 6.60
N GLN A 462 -8.56 6.43 6.11
CA GLN A 462 -7.15 6.08 6.38
C GLN A 462 -6.83 6.02 7.87
N PRO A 463 -7.55 5.19 8.65
CA PRO A 463 -7.29 5.02 10.07
C PRO A 463 -5.94 4.33 10.31
N GLU A 464 -5.40 4.51 11.50
CA GLU A 464 -4.31 3.75 12.11
C GLU A 464 -4.47 3.75 13.64
N TRP A 465 -3.93 2.74 14.32
CA TRP A 465 -4.06 2.61 15.76
C TRP A 465 -2.93 3.31 16.53
N LEU A 466 -3.29 4.17 17.47
CA LEU A 466 -2.34 4.72 18.46
C LEU A 466 -2.17 3.74 19.62
N ASN A 467 -3.26 3.08 20.03
CA ASN A 467 -3.32 2.00 21.00
C ASN A 467 -4.59 1.14 20.75
N ASN A 468 -5.02 0.28 21.67
CA ASN A 468 -6.20 -0.58 21.47
C ASN A 468 -7.56 0.15 21.49
N GLU A 469 -7.60 1.41 21.93
CA GLU A 469 -8.83 2.17 22.16
C GLU A 469 -8.87 3.48 21.35
N LYS A 470 -7.73 3.97 20.88
CA LYS A 470 -7.58 5.25 20.19
C LYS A 470 -6.93 5.09 18.82
N ILE A 471 -7.49 5.80 17.85
CA ILE A 471 -7.03 5.81 16.46
C ILE A 471 -6.61 7.22 16.04
N VAL A 472 -5.68 7.28 15.09
CA VAL A 472 -5.43 8.44 14.22
C VAL A 472 -6.03 8.17 12.85
N PHE A 473 -6.59 9.17 12.20
CA PHE A 473 -7.21 9.06 10.89
C PHE A 473 -7.15 10.38 10.13
N THR A 474 -7.49 10.35 8.85
CA THR A 474 -7.56 11.55 8.02
C THR A 474 -9.01 11.97 7.82
N SER A 475 -9.29 13.27 7.89
CA SER A 475 -10.65 13.77 7.75
C SER A 475 -10.74 15.20 7.23
N ASN A 476 -11.82 15.49 6.51
CA ASN A 476 -12.19 16.85 6.07
C ASN A 476 -13.13 17.57 7.06
N ARG A 477 -13.27 17.08 8.30
CA ARG A 477 -14.04 17.72 9.39
C ARG A 477 -13.60 19.16 9.69
N GLY A 478 -12.39 19.56 9.29
CA GLY A 478 -11.92 20.95 9.41
C GLY A 478 -12.63 21.93 8.47
N GLU A 479 -13.40 21.43 7.49
CA GLU A 479 -14.17 22.23 6.51
C GLU A 479 -13.34 23.28 5.74
N THR A 480 -12.04 23.01 5.57
CA THR A 480 -11.14 23.85 4.78
C THR A 480 -10.88 23.27 3.39
N TYR A 481 -10.40 24.13 2.50
CA TYR A 481 -9.99 23.82 1.15
C TYR A 481 -8.48 24.05 0.99
N PRO A 482 -7.81 23.25 0.15
CA PRO A 482 -6.40 23.46 -0.10
C PRO A 482 -6.14 24.80 -0.79
N PHE A 483 -4.92 25.31 -0.61
CA PHE A 483 -4.47 26.59 -1.16
C PHE A 483 -4.78 26.76 -2.66
N LYS A 484 -5.00 28.02 -3.04
CA LYS A 484 -5.15 28.47 -4.42
C LYS A 484 -3.78 28.52 -5.09
N ASN A 485 -3.61 27.90 -6.26
CA ASN A 485 -2.32 27.89 -6.93
C ASN A 485 -1.94 29.32 -7.39
N PRO A 486 -0.80 29.91 -6.96
CA PRO A 486 -0.41 31.30 -7.22
C PRO A 486 0.12 31.56 -8.65
N VAL A 487 -0.36 30.85 -9.68
CA VAL A 487 0.08 31.03 -11.08
C VAL A 487 -0.39 32.37 -11.63
N GLY A 488 0.41 33.01 -12.50
CA GLY A 488 0.15 34.32 -13.13
C GLY A 488 -1.32 34.76 -13.21
N MET A 489 -1.77 35.56 -12.24
CA MET A 489 -3.17 36.01 -12.11
C MET A 489 -3.42 37.40 -12.70
N HIS A 490 -2.57 37.83 -13.65
CA HIS A 490 -2.59 39.19 -14.19
C HIS A 490 -3.96 39.57 -14.77
N GLN A 491 -4.62 40.59 -14.21
CA GLN A 491 -6.01 40.92 -14.55
C GLN A 491 -6.18 41.77 -15.82
N GLY A 492 -5.08 42.31 -16.36
CA GLY A 492 -5.10 43.06 -17.62
C GLY A 492 -5.18 42.17 -18.87
N LYS A 493 -5.33 42.83 -20.02
CA LYS A 493 -5.31 42.19 -21.34
C LYS A 493 -3.92 42.29 -21.96
N ASP A 494 -3.56 41.29 -22.76
CA ASP A 494 -2.41 41.38 -23.64
C ASP A 494 -2.74 42.30 -24.83
N GLN A 495 -1.74 42.58 -25.66
CA GLN A 495 -1.91 43.43 -26.84
C GLN A 495 -2.89 42.86 -27.90
N PHE A 496 -3.27 41.58 -27.79
CA PHE A 496 -4.23 40.92 -28.68
C PHE A 496 -5.67 41.05 -28.13
N GLY A 497 -5.83 41.67 -26.96
CA GLY A 497 -7.10 41.78 -26.26
C GLY A 497 -7.49 40.52 -25.47
N ARG A 498 -6.59 39.54 -25.34
CA ARG A 498 -6.80 38.31 -24.58
C ARG A 498 -6.48 38.54 -23.11
N GLY A 499 -7.17 37.86 -22.20
CA GLY A 499 -6.81 37.91 -20.78
C GLY A 499 -5.41 37.34 -20.54
N ARG A 500 -4.62 37.98 -19.67
CA ARG A 500 -3.25 37.55 -19.33
C ARG A 500 -3.19 36.58 -18.14
N CYS A 501 -4.30 36.37 -17.47
CA CYS A 501 -4.36 35.44 -16.37
C CYS A 501 -4.37 33.99 -16.85
N PHE A 502 -3.72 33.12 -16.07
CA PHE A 502 -3.75 31.68 -16.28
C PHE A 502 -5.20 31.18 -16.16
N ASN A 503 -5.70 30.52 -17.21
CA ASN A 503 -7.07 30.00 -17.31
C ASN A 503 -8.17 31.08 -17.26
N ALA A 504 -8.15 32.03 -18.20
CA ALA A 504 -9.21 33.03 -18.37
C ALA A 504 -10.57 32.37 -18.69
N PRO A 505 -11.70 32.86 -18.14
CA PRO A 505 -11.85 34.09 -17.33
C PRO A 505 -11.58 33.91 -15.83
N TYR A 506 -11.27 32.69 -15.38
CA TYR A 506 -11.22 32.33 -13.96
C TYR A 506 -10.05 32.97 -13.21
N CYS A 507 -8.91 33.16 -13.88
CA CYS A 507 -7.68 33.76 -13.32
C CYS A 507 -7.16 33.09 -12.03
N VAL A 508 -7.65 31.89 -11.72
CA VAL A 508 -7.42 31.14 -10.48
C VAL A 508 -7.53 29.64 -10.78
N SER A 509 -6.80 28.81 -10.03
CA SER A 509 -7.01 27.36 -10.04
C SER A 509 -6.74 26.78 -8.66
N GLN A 510 -7.62 25.89 -8.23
CA GLN A 510 -7.35 24.98 -7.12
C GLN A 510 -6.94 23.63 -7.70
N GLU A 511 -5.90 23.02 -7.13
CA GLU A 511 -5.40 21.73 -7.62
C GLU A 511 -6.44 20.64 -7.37
N TYR A 512 -7.01 20.60 -6.17
CA TYR A 512 -8.10 19.68 -5.84
C TYR A 512 -9.45 20.31 -6.17
N GLY A 513 -10.45 19.48 -6.48
CA GLY A 513 -11.73 19.95 -7.00
C GLY A 513 -12.47 20.88 -6.01
N TYR A 514 -13.25 21.81 -6.54
CA TYR A 514 -13.97 22.82 -5.75
C TYR A 514 -15.15 22.30 -4.91
N GLY A 515 -15.44 21.00 -4.94
CA GLY A 515 -16.52 20.37 -4.17
C GLY A 515 -16.02 19.73 -2.88
N ARG A 516 -16.93 19.13 -2.10
CA ARG A 516 -16.61 18.47 -0.81
C ARG A 516 -15.51 17.41 -0.90
N ALA A 517 -15.46 16.65 -2.00
CA ALA A 517 -14.41 15.65 -2.23
C ALA A 517 -13.00 16.24 -2.41
N GLY A 518 -12.87 17.55 -2.67
CA GLY A 518 -11.59 18.25 -2.76
C GLY A 518 -11.29 19.18 -1.58
N MET A 519 -12.07 19.09 -0.48
CA MET A 519 -11.69 19.70 0.80
C MET A 519 -10.40 19.07 1.33
N SER A 520 -9.68 19.84 2.14
CA SER A 520 -8.42 19.44 2.77
C SER A 520 -8.66 18.24 3.69
N MET A 521 -7.84 17.21 3.56
CA MET A 521 -7.77 16.12 4.52
C MET A 521 -6.75 16.50 5.61
N GLN A 522 -7.11 16.39 6.88
CA GLN A 522 -6.23 16.69 8.03
C GLN A 522 -6.16 15.48 8.96
N LEU A 523 -5.15 15.38 9.82
CA LEU A 523 -5.05 14.33 10.82
C LEU A 523 -5.97 14.62 12.00
N TRP A 524 -6.69 13.61 12.43
CA TRP A 524 -7.56 13.62 13.58
C TRP A 524 -7.29 12.40 14.44
N THR A 525 -7.50 12.53 15.75
CA THR A 525 -7.52 11.39 16.68
C THR A 525 -8.89 11.25 17.31
N MET A 526 -9.32 10.04 17.62
CA MET A 526 -10.52 9.79 18.44
C MET A 526 -10.46 8.42 19.10
N ASN A 527 -11.28 8.21 20.12
CA ASN A 527 -11.52 6.88 20.68
C ASN A 527 -12.42 6.07 19.73
N ILE A 528 -12.35 4.74 19.79
CA ILE A 528 -13.14 3.85 18.92
C ILE A 528 -14.65 3.89 19.20
N ASP A 529 -15.06 4.51 20.31
CA ASP A 529 -16.45 4.85 20.62
C ASP A 529 -16.88 6.21 20.04
N GLY A 530 -16.02 6.88 19.27
CA GLY A 530 -16.29 8.17 18.63
C GLY A 530 -16.12 9.40 19.53
N THR A 531 -15.73 9.23 20.79
CA THR A 531 -15.44 10.34 21.72
C THR A 531 -14.07 10.95 21.47
N GLU A 532 -13.84 12.15 22.02
CA GLU A 532 -12.55 12.86 21.98
C GLU A 532 -11.98 13.11 20.57
N ALA A 533 -12.85 13.26 19.58
CA ALA A 533 -12.42 13.61 18.23
C ALA A 533 -11.73 14.98 18.21
N ARG A 534 -10.44 15.01 17.87
CA ARG A 534 -9.61 16.22 17.87
C ARG A 534 -8.77 16.31 16.61
N ASN A 535 -8.76 17.49 15.98
CA ASN A 535 -7.84 17.80 14.88
C ASN A 535 -6.44 17.97 15.46
N ILE A 536 -5.47 17.20 14.95
CA ILE A 536 -4.07 17.28 15.39
C ILE A 536 -3.16 17.94 14.34
N SER A 537 -3.71 18.32 13.17
CA SER A 537 -2.94 18.98 12.12
C SER A 537 -3.76 20.06 11.38
N PRO A 538 -4.30 21.08 12.08
CA PRO A 538 -5.17 22.09 11.48
C PRO A 538 -4.50 22.95 10.39
N HIS A 539 -3.17 22.95 10.36
CA HIS A 539 -2.34 23.63 9.36
C HIS A 539 -2.17 22.85 8.05
N GLU A 540 -2.43 21.54 8.04
CA GLU A 540 -2.20 20.72 6.85
C GLU A 540 -3.18 21.07 5.73
N GLN A 541 -2.63 21.24 4.51
CA GLN A 541 -3.42 21.43 3.30
C GLN A 541 -3.99 20.10 2.80
N ASN A 542 -3.21 19.03 2.87
CA ASN A 542 -3.68 17.65 2.85
C ASN A 542 -2.71 16.77 3.62
N ALA A 543 -3.24 15.88 4.46
CA ALA A 543 -2.54 14.81 5.15
C ALA A 543 -3.23 13.48 4.83
N LEU A 544 -2.45 12.47 4.43
CA LEU A 544 -2.92 11.16 3.98
C LEU A 544 -2.09 10.04 4.57
N ALA A 545 -2.71 8.86 4.68
CA ALA A 545 -2.10 7.58 5.01
C ALA A 545 -1.17 7.64 6.23
N PRO A 546 -1.68 8.03 7.42
CA PRO A 546 -0.90 7.97 8.64
C PRO A 546 -0.48 6.53 8.93
N ALA A 547 0.72 6.40 9.47
CA ALA A 547 1.29 5.18 10.02
C ALA A 547 1.90 5.51 11.39
N VAL A 548 1.64 4.67 12.38
CA VAL A 548 2.15 4.84 13.74
C VAL A 548 3.37 3.95 13.91
N MET A 549 4.52 4.57 14.12
CA MET A 549 5.81 3.90 14.27
C MET A 549 5.96 3.34 15.69
N THR A 550 6.90 2.43 15.86
CA THR A 550 7.24 1.82 17.15
C THR A 550 7.61 2.85 18.20
N ASN A 551 8.30 3.93 17.84
CA ASN A 551 8.68 5.02 18.74
C ASN A 551 7.52 6.00 19.07
N GLY A 552 6.30 5.72 18.62
CA GLY A 552 5.12 6.55 18.89
C GLY A 552 4.90 7.70 17.91
N ASP A 553 5.78 7.84 16.92
CA ASP A 553 5.62 8.86 15.89
C ASP A 553 4.51 8.51 14.90
N ILE A 554 3.79 9.52 14.46
CA ILE A 554 2.81 9.45 13.38
C ILE A 554 3.49 9.99 12.13
N LEU A 555 3.85 9.11 11.20
CA LEU A 555 4.37 9.47 9.88
C LEU A 555 3.23 9.47 8.87
N TYR A 556 3.17 10.49 8.02
CA TYR A 556 2.07 10.66 7.08
C TYR A 556 2.51 11.40 5.82
N SER A 557 1.78 11.17 4.72
CA SER A 557 1.99 11.88 3.47
C SER A 557 1.32 13.26 3.57
N CYS A 558 2.08 14.34 3.45
CA CYS A 558 1.56 15.71 3.55
C CYS A 558 1.79 16.49 2.25
N TRP A 559 0.92 17.46 1.96
CA TRP A 559 1.00 18.27 0.74
C TRP A 559 1.06 19.76 1.03
N ASN A 560 2.25 20.28 1.32
CA ASN A 560 2.46 21.71 1.55
C ASN A 560 3.23 22.39 0.40
N SER A 561 2.94 22.00 -0.85
CA SER A 561 3.64 22.51 -2.05
C SER A 561 3.22 23.93 -2.51
N HIS A 562 2.73 24.76 -1.58
CA HIS A 562 2.30 26.12 -1.88
C HIS A 562 3.48 27.03 -2.26
N GLU A 563 3.18 28.27 -2.68
CA GLU A 563 4.19 29.26 -3.04
C GLU A 563 5.21 28.78 -4.10
N ASN A 564 6.50 28.85 -3.77
CA ASN A 564 7.62 28.54 -4.63
C ASN A 564 8.06 27.08 -4.54
N LYS A 565 7.52 26.28 -3.60
CA LYS A 565 7.89 24.86 -3.44
C LYS A 565 7.51 24.03 -4.66
N SER A 566 6.49 24.45 -5.41
CA SER A 566 6.07 23.83 -6.68
C SER A 566 6.91 24.24 -7.91
N HIS A 567 7.90 25.12 -7.77
CA HIS A 567 8.71 25.63 -8.89
C HIS A 567 10.16 25.13 -8.82
N ASP A 568 10.34 23.81 -8.86
CA ASP A 568 11.63 23.16 -8.59
C ASP A 568 12.30 22.52 -9.83
N SER A 569 11.83 22.84 -11.02
CA SER A 569 12.39 22.32 -12.29
C SER A 569 12.86 23.45 -13.19
N ARG A 570 13.84 23.17 -14.07
CA ARG A 570 14.39 24.15 -15.03
C ARG A 570 13.33 24.73 -15.98
N GLY A 571 12.27 23.98 -16.26
CA GLY A 571 11.15 24.43 -17.10
C GLY A 571 10.06 25.19 -16.35
N ALA A 572 10.14 25.26 -15.02
CA ALA A 572 9.17 25.98 -14.20
C ALA A 572 9.51 27.48 -14.15
N HIS A 573 8.50 28.33 -14.31
CA HIS A 573 8.62 29.78 -14.27
C HIS A 573 7.31 30.37 -13.72
N SER A 574 7.21 31.69 -13.55
CA SER A 574 6.15 32.33 -12.74
C SER A 574 4.72 32.14 -13.26
N ASN A 575 4.55 31.68 -14.50
CA ASN A 575 3.27 31.34 -15.12
C ASN A 575 3.12 29.85 -15.46
N ARG A 576 4.04 29.00 -14.98
CA ARG A 576 4.02 27.55 -15.17
C ARG A 576 4.81 26.89 -14.04
N PRO A 577 4.18 26.55 -12.92
CA PRO A 577 4.83 25.73 -11.90
C PRO A 577 5.20 24.35 -12.48
N ALA A 578 6.11 23.65 -11.81
CA ALA A 578 6.17 22.20 -11.96
C ALA A 578 4.86 21.59 -11.43
N THR A 579 4.64 20.30 -11.62
CA THR A 579 3.36 19.73 -11.25
C THR A 579 3.22 19.58 -9.73
N SER A 580 2.60 20.57 -9.08
CA SER A 580 2.43 20.73 -7.63
C SER A 580 1.87 19.49 -6.92
N LYS A 581 0.87 18.82 -7.52
CA LYS A 581 0.30 17.58 -6.99
C LYS A 581 1.27 16.38 -6.93
N ASN A 582 2.46 16.47 -7.53
CA ASN A 582 3.53 15.49 -7.41
C ASN A 582 4.55 15.86 -6.34
N LYS A 583 4.27 16.82 -5.45
CA LYS A 583 5.20 17.26 -4.40
C LYS A 583 4.62 16.96 -3.03
N TRP A 584 4.51 15.67 -2.73
CA TRP A 584 4.06 15.18 -1.42
C TRP A 584 5.27 14.78 -0.59
N TRP A 585 5.27 15.19 0.67
CA TRP A 585 6.38 14.95 1.59
C TRP A 585 5.98 13.87 2.58
N LEU A 586 6.97 13.26 3.22
CA LEU A 586 6.76 12.47 4.42
C LEU A 586 6.89 13.42 5.61
N CYS A 587 5.76 13.82 6.19
CA CYS A 587 5.71 14.60 7.43
C CYS A 587 5.63 13.67 8.63
N ARG A 588 5.99 14.20 9.80
CA ARG A 588 5.95 13.51 11.09
C ARG A 588 5.40 14.42 12.17
N THR A 589 4.71 13.81 13.12
CA THR A 589 4.34 14.40 14.41
C THR A 589 4.41 13.31 15.48
N ASP A 590 4.50 13.65 16.77
CA ASP A 590 4.43 12.63 17.84
C ASP A 590 2.99 12.13 18.05
N GLY A 591 2.79 11.17 18.95
CA GLY A 591 1.47 10.64 19.31
C GLY A 591 0.46 11.66 19.86
N ASN A 592 0.89 12.86 20.28
CA ASN A 592 0.01 13.96 20.71
C ASN A 592 -0.37 14.91 19.55
N GLY A 593 0.28 14.77 18.38
CA GLY A 593 0.20 15.75 17.30
C GLY A 593 1.18 16.93 17.44
N ALA A 594 2.16 16.83 18.34
CA ALA A 594 3.17 17.86 18.57
C ALA A 594 4.48 17.57 17.81
N ASP A 595 5.46 18.47 17.95
CA ASP A 595 6.84 18.29 17.46
C ASP A 595 6.91 17.93 15.97
N GLN A 596 6.16 18.69 15.17
CA GLN A 596 6.02 18.41 13.75
C GLN A 596 7.31 18.69 12.96
N THR A 597 7.72 17.73 12.11
CA THR A 597 8.87 17.83 11.21
C THR A 597 8.56 17.26 9.82
N VAL A 598 9.48 17.47 8.88
CA VAL A 598 9.51 16.75 7.58
C VAL A 598 10.64 15.75 7.65
N ILE A 599 10.39 14.53 7.16
CA ILE A 599 11.37 13.44 7.13
C ILE A 599 11.93 13.24 5.73
N LEU A 600 11.11 13.45 4.68
CA LEU A 600 11.54 13.20 3.30
C LEU A 600 10.79 14.07 2.29
N ASN A 601 11.49 14.49 1.23
CA ASN A 601 10.95 15.13 0.03
C ASN A 601 10.34 16.53 0.21
N GLY A 602 10.55 17.20 1.36
CA GLY A 602 10.29 18.65 1.54
C GLY A 602 11.15 19.54 0.64
N HIS A 603 12.19 18.94 0.07
CA HIS A 603 13.17 19.50 -0.83
C HIS A 603 13.20 18.70 -2.14
N LYS A 604 13.64 19.31 -3.23
CA LYS A 604 13.90 18.57 -4.46
C LYS A 604 15.02 17.58 -4.21
N THR A 605 14.79 16.31 -4.50
CA THR A 605 15.83 15.28 -4.34
C THR A 605 16.93 15.36 -5.42
N THR A 606 18.10 14.80 -5.10
CA THR A 606 19.08 14.44 -6.13
C THR A 606 18.57 13.24 -6.94
N THR A 607 19.19 12.94 -8.09
CA THR A 607 18.82 11.75 -8.87
C THR A 607 19.25 10.47 -8.16
N LEU A 608 18.29 9.58 -7.95
CA LEU A 608 18.41 8.31 -7.22
C LEU A 608 18.69 7.15 -8.18
N LYS A 609 19.65 6.29 -7.82
CA LYS A 609 19.99 5.09 -8.59
C LYS A 609 18.85 4.06 -8.53
N THR A 610 18.39 3.63 -9.70
CA THR A 610 17.37 2.56 -9.83
C THR A 610 17.80 1.49 -10.83
N LYS A 611 17.88 1.80 -12.13
CA LYS A 611 18.20 0.81 -13.18
C LYS A 611 19.58 0.18 -13.02
N GLY A 612 20.52 0.87 -12.39
CA GLY A 612 21.87 0.36 -12.11
C GLY A 612 21.92 -0.86 -11.16
N TRP A 613 20.80 -1.23 -10.54
CA TRP A 613 20.66 -2.44 -9.73
C TRP A 613 20.09 -3.64 -10.49
N LEU A 614 19.61 -3.42 -11.72
CA LEU A 614 18.94 -4.43 -12.52
C LEU A 614 19.88 -5.09 -13.52
N PRO A 615 19.57 -6.33 -13.98
CA PRO A 615 20.31 -6.96 -15.06
C PRO A 615 20.34 -6.09 -16.33
N GLY A 616 21.46 -6.09 -17.06
CA GLY A 616 21.62 -5.31 -18.29
C GLY A 616 20.62 -5.65 -19.40
N SER A 617 19.95 -6.81 -19.31
CA SER A 617 18.84 -7.19 -20.21
C SER A 617 17.55 -6.41 -19.97
N VAL A 618 17.43 -5.65 -18.88
CA VAL A 618 16.21 -4.88 -18.57
C VAL A 618 16.11 -3.63 -19.45
N THR A 619 14.99 -3.51 -20.16
CA THR A 619 14.68 -2.39 -21.08
C THR A 619 13.49 -1.58 -20.58
N GLY A 620 13.22 -0.42 -21.19
CA GLY A 620 12.15 0.50 -20.74
C GLY A 620 12.44 1.18 -19.40
N GLY A 621 11.43 1.89 -18.88
CA GLY A 621 11.45 2.63 -17.61
C GLY A 621 12.50 3.72 -17.50
N GLU A 622 12.55 4.38 -16.33
CA GLU A 622 13.54 5.41 -16.07
C GLU A 622 14.90 4.81 -15.73
N GLY A 623 15.97 5.45 -16.20
CA GLY A 623 17.34 5.02 -15.83
C GLY A 623 17.68 5.34 -14.37
N ARG A 624 17.18 6.49 -13.90
CA ARG A 624 17.31 7.03 -12.54
C ARG A 624 16.01 7.74 -12.20
N SER A 625 15.73 7.94 -10.91
CA SER A 625 14.49 8.60 -10.48
C SER A 625 14.74 9.80 -9.57
N GLU A 626 13.69 10.57 -9.32
CA GLU A 626 13.60 11.63 -8.32
C GLU A 626 12.31 11.38 -7.52
N LEU A 627 12.28 11.77 -6.25
CA LEU A 627 11.07 11.69 -5.45
C LEU A 627 9.98 12.65 -5.97
N ARG A 628 8.74 12.16 -5.98
CA ARG A 628 7.53 12.79 -6.51
C ARG A 628 6.43 12.73 -5.45
N ALA A 629 5.39 11.93 -5.68
CA ALA A 629 4.37 11.70 -4.69
C ALA A 629 4.83 10.60 -3.74
N ILE A 630 5.13 10.99 -2.51
CA ILE A 630 5.39 10.06 -1.41
C ILE A 630 4.05 9.65 -0.79
N ARG A 631 3.76 8.35 -0.87
CA ARG A 631 2.67 7.63 -0.20
C ARG A 631 2.75 6.19 -0.69
N SER A 632 2.52 5.14 0.08
CA SER A 632 2.32 5.03 1.53
C SER A 632 3.65 4.69 2.22
N VAL A 633 3.70 4.92 3.53
CA VAL A 633 4.83 4.56 4.41
C VAL A 633 4.45 3.41 5.33
N ALA A 634 5.41 2.55 5.65
CA ALA A 634 5.31 1.56 6.71
C ALA A 634 6.68 1.35 7.36
N GLU A 635 6.66 1.08 8.66
CA GLU A 635 7.81 0.49 9.35
C GLU A 635 7.80 -1.01 9.07
N ILE A 636 8.69 -1.49 8.21
CA ILE A 636 8.75 -2.91 7.84
C ILE A 636 9.50 -3.72 8.88
N PHE A 637 10.45 -3.07 9.56
CA PHE A 637 11.17 -3.56 10.75
C PHE A 637 11.36 -2.37 11.69
N PRO A 638 11.52 -2.56 13.01
CA PRO A 638 11.77 -1.47 13.94
C PRO A 638 12.88 -0.53 13.44
N GLY A 639 12.57 0.77 13.25
CA GLY A 639 13.50 1.78 12.75
C GLY A 639 13.82 1.71 11.25
N HIS A 640 13.15 0.87 10.46
CA HIS A 640 13.36 0.77 9.01
C HIS A 640 12.05 1.00 8.25
N LEU A 641 12.02 2.07 7.46
CA LEU A 641 10.85 2.48 6.70
C LEU A 641 10.90 1.94 5.28
N ALA A 642 9.72 1.62 4.74
CA ALA A 642 9.47 1.41 3.32
C ALA A 642 8.42 2.41 2.83
N ILE A 643 8.75 3.14 1.77
CA ILE A 643 8.02 4.32 1.31
C ILE A 643 7.79 4.21 -0.18
N SER A 644 6.54 4.31 -0.64
CA SER A 644 6.24 4.24 -2.08
C SER A 644 6.35 5.62 -2.73
N ASN A 645 7.05 5.68 -3.87
CA ASN A 645 7.21 6.86 -4.72
C ASN A 645 6.56 6.61 -6.09
N TYR A 646 5.78 7.56 -6.58
CA TYR A 646 5.07 7.43 -7.85
C TYR A 646 4.63 8.78 -8.42
N TYR A 647 4.23 8.78 -9.68
CA TYR A 647 3.58 9.93 -10.31
C TYR A 647 2.07 9.87 -10.03
N ARG A 648 1.46 10.98 -9.62
CA ARG A 648 0.04 11.02 -9.23
C ARG A 648 -0.88 10.46 -10.33
N SER A 649 -2.04 9.93 -9.94
CA SER A 649 -3.14 9.51 -10.84
C SER A 649 -2.83 8.30 -11.73
N ASN A 650 -1.77 8.34 -12.54
CA ASN A 650 -1.61 7.39 -13.64
C ASN A 650 -1.21 5.97 -13.21
N HIS A 651 -0.89 5.79 -11.92
CA HIS A 651 -0.35 4.54 -11.38
C HIS A 651 -1.38 3.67 -10.67
N VAL A 652 -2.68 3.95 -10.85
CA VAL A 652 -3.81 3.14 -10.34
C VAL A 652 -3.71 2.84 -8.84
N GLY A 653 -3.31 3.83 -8.05
CA GLY A 653 -3.05 3.72 -6.62
C GLY A 653 -1.66 4.22 -6.23
N SER A 654 -1.24 3.89 -5.02
CA SER A 654 0.11 4.17 -4.51
C SER A 654 1.11 3.11 -5.02
N MET A 655 1.38 3.12 -6.33
CA MET A 655 2.21 2.10 -6.99
C MET A 655 3.33 2.73 -7.82
N GLY A 656 4.58 2.37 -7.57
CA GLY A 656 5.72 2.83 -8.35
C GLY A 656 6.98 2.09 -7.95
N ILE A 657 7.88 2.80 -7.27
CA ILE A 657 9.09 2.24 -6.65
C ILE A 657 8.96 2.41 -5.13
N ILE A 658 9.22 1.34 -4.38
CA ILE A 658 9.38 1.39 -2.93
C ILE A 658 10.85 1.70 -2.62
N TYR A 659 11.06 2.73 -1.81
CA TYR A 659 12.36 3.08 -1.22
C TYR A 659 12.40 2.67 0.25
N GLY A 660 13.51 2.08 0.68
CA GLY A 660 13.83 1.80 2.07
C GLY A 660 14.74 2.87 2.66
N MET A 661 14.62 3.17 3.95
CA MET A 661 15.57 4.02 4.69
C MET A 661 15.58 3.70 6.18
N ASP A 662 16.68 4.00 6.85
CA ASP A 662 16.74 4.01 8.32
C ASP A 662 16.00 5.23 8.85
N TYR A 663 15.18 5.01 9.87
CA TYR A 663 14.53 6.06 10.64
C TYR A 663 15.18 6.15 12.01
N ARG A 664 15.94 7.23 12.20
CA ARG A 664 16.78 7.45 13.39
C ARG A 664 16.25 8.62 14.21
N ASP A 665 16.75 9.81 13.91
CA ASP A 665 16.38 11.05 14.59
C ASP A 665 15.28 11.76 13.79
N PRO A 666 14.12 12.04 14.39
CA PRO A 666 12.99 12.69 13.71
C PRO A 666 13.25 14.14 13.30
N HIS A 667 14.33 14.76 13.78
CA HIS A 667 14.73 16.13 13.47
C HIS A 667 15.81 16.21 12.38
N VAL A 668 16.29 15.07 11.86
CA VAL A 668 17.32 14.98 10.81
C VAL A 668 16.71 14.48 9.50
N GLU A 669 16.73 15.33 8.46
CA GLU A 669 16.14 15.03 7.15
C GLU A 669 17.08 14.20 6.25
N GLY A 670 18.38 14.49 6.22
CA GLY A 670 19.31 13.77 5.36
C GLY A 670 20.64 14.47 5.07
N CYS A 671 21.24 14.25 3.91
CA CYS A 671 22.58 14.75 3.59
C CYS A 671 22.61 16.25 3.20
N SER A 672 23.57 17.00 3.75
CA SER A 672 23.92 18.35 3.29
C SER A 672 24.63 18.31 1.94
N SER A 673 25.56 17.37 1.76
CA SER A 673 26.36 17.22 0.54
C SER A 673 25.91 16.02 -0.29
N ALA A 674 26.01 16.09 -1.62
CA ALA A 674 25.64 14.96 -2.48
C ALA A 674 26.57 13.75 -2.27
N SER A 675 27.84 14.00 -1.92
CA SER A 675 28.82 12.95 -1.56
C SER A 675 28.45 12.12 -0.32
N CYS A 676 27.56 12.60 0.54
CA CYS A 676 27.05 11.85 1.68
C CYS A 676 26.06 10.75 1.26
N TYR A 677 25.46 10.85 0.06
CA TYR A 677 24.55 9.86 -0.49
C TYR A 677 25.24 8.99 -1.56
N PRO A 678 25.64 7.74 -1.24
CA PRO A 678 26.48 6.92 -2.12
C PRO A 678 25.81 6.49 -3.43
N ASP A 679 24.47 6.44 -3.44
CA ASP A 679 23.67 6.01 -4.60
C ASP A 679 23.17 7.20 -5.45
N GLY A 680 23.69 8.40 -5.21
CA GLY A 680 23.44 9.60 -6.00
C GLY A 680 24.19 9.61 -7.33
N GLU A 681 23.76 10.46 -8.27
CA GLU A 681 24.54 10.75 -9.49
C GLU A 681 25.64 11.78 -9.26
N SER A 682 25.37 12.76 -8.41
CA SER A 682 26.32 13.81 -8.06
C SER A 682 27.16 13.36 -6.87
N ASN A 683 28.48 13.49 -6.99
CA ASN A 683 29.42 13.30 -5.88
C ASN A 683 29.95 14.65 -5.36
N SER A 684 29.14 15.70 -5.44
CA SER A 684 29.53 17.04 -5.00
C SER A 684 29.70 17.10 -3.48
N GLY A 685 30.86 17.57 -3.03
CA GLY A 685 31.12 17.90 -1.61
C GLY A 685 30.62 19.29 -1.19
N ARG A 686 29.92 20.02 -2.06
CA ARG A 686 29.39 21.35 -1.73
C ARG A 686 28.22 21.23 -0.74
N PRO A 687 28.22 21.96 0.38
CA PRO A 687 27.05 22.07 1.25
C PRO A 687 25.81 22.48 0.46
N GLY A 688 24.68 21.88 0.78
CA GLY A 688 23.40 22.07 0.10
C GLY A 688 23.19 21.24 -1.18
N SER A 689 24.22 20.62 -1.73
CA SER A 689 24.08 19.78 -2.93
C SER A 689 23.39 18.43 -2.66
N GLY A 690 23.37 17.97 -1.41
CA GLY A 690 22.72 16.72 -0.99
C GLY A 690 21.21 16.82 -0.89
N ARG A 691 20.67 18.04 -0.77
CA ARG A 691 19.24 18.34 -0.76
C ARG A 691 18.44 17.55 0.29
N TYR A 692 19.08 17.27 1.42
CA TYR A 692 18.52 16.51 2.53
C TYR A 692 17.97 15.13 2.13
N VAL A 693 18.59 14.48 1.14
CA VAL A 693 18.30 13.07 0.86
C VAL A 693 18.97 12.21 1.94
N PRO A 694 18.23 11.34 2.67
CA PRO A 694 18.83 10.46 3.68
C PRO A 694 19.95 9.60 3.09
N SER A 695 21.07 9.45 3.81
CA SER A 695 22.21 8.65 3.32
C SER A 695 21.87 7.17 3.13
N SER A 696 20.89 6.67 3.88
CA SER A 696 20.39 5.28 3.82
C SER A 696 19.29 5.04 2.77
N LEU A 697 18.84 6.07 2.04
CA LEU A 697 17.70 5.94 1.13
C LEU A 697 18.05 5.06 -0.09
N VAL A 698 17.41 3.91 -0.23
CA VAL A 698 17.72 2.96 -1.32
C VAL A 698 16.44 2.44 -1.97
N ALA A 699 16.43 2.28 -3.29
CA ALA A 699 15.32 1.63 -3.97
C ALA A 699 15.33 0.12 -3.62
N ILE A 700 14.35 -0.36 -2.86
CA ILE A 700 14.22 -1.78 -2.49
C ILE A 700 13.40 -2.59 -3.50
N THR A 701 12.63 -1.92 -4.35
CA THR A 701 12.01 -2.52 -5.54
C THR A 701 12.45 -1.79 -6.81
N PRO A 702 13.76 -1.77 -7.14
CA PRO A 702 14.27 -1.04 -8.29
C PRO A 702 13.68 -1.51 -9.61
N TYR A 703 13.03 -2.69 -9.69
CA TYR A 703 12.33 -3.15 -10.89
C TYR A 703 11.10 -2.29 -11.26
N GLY A 704 10.56 -1.52 -10.30
CA GLY A 704 9.39 -0.68 -10.48
C GLY A 704 9.60 0.50 -11.44
N THR A 705 8.54 1.26 -11.70
CA THR A 705 8.57 2.49 -12.50
C THR A 705 7.65 3.53 -11.85
N ASP A 706 8.19 4.69 -11.53
CA ASP A 706 7.51 5.76 -10.77
C ASP A 706 7.24 7.02 -11.60
N GLN A 707 7.56 6.99 -12.90
CA GLN A 707 7.34 8.06 -13.88
C GLN A 707 6.19 7.77 -14.84
N ASP A 708 5.70 8.83 -15.49
CA ASP A 708 4.78 8.79 -16.63
C ASP A 708 5.46 8.30 -17.92
N ILE A 709 5.99 7.08 -17.90
CA ILE A 709 6.70 6.45 -19.02
C ILE A 709 6.38 4.95 -19.09
N ASP A 710 6.85 4.28 -20.15
CA ASP A 710 6.69 2.83 -20.28
C ASP A 710 7.37 2.06 -19.15
N VAL A 711 6.75 0.96 -18.72
CA VAL A 711 7.23 0.10 -17.64
C VAL A 711 8.54 -0.59 -18.02
N ARG A 712 9.34 -0.97 -17.02
CA ARG A 712 10.52 -1.81 -17.25
C ARG A 712 10.12 -3.20 -17.71
N ARG A 713 10.95 -3.81 -18.56
CA ARG A 713 10.73 -5.15 -19.13
C ARG A 713 11.96 -6.03 -18.97
N ASP A 714 11.75 -7.32 -18.70
CA ASP A 714 12.84 -8.31 -18.65
C ASP A 714 13.39 -8.62 -20.05
N GLY A 715 14.42 -9.48 -20.13
CA GLY A 715 15.01 -9.90 -21.41
C GLY A 715 14.07 -10.70 -22.32
N LYS A 716 12.88 -11.09 -21.84
CA LYS A 716 11.81 -11.74 -22.60
C LYS A 716 10.69 -10.77 -23.00
N GLY A 717 10.82 -9.48 -22.66
CA GLY A 717 9.83 -8.45 -22.93
C GLY A 717 8.65 -8.39 -21.95
N ARG A 718 8.66 -9.21 -20.88
CA ARG A 718 7.61 -9.20 -19.85
C ARG A 718 7.74 -7.94 -18.99
N PRO A 719 6.65 -7.19 -18.75
CA PRO A 719 6.68 -6.05 -17.85
C PRO A 719 7.01 -6.49 -16.43
N LEU A 720 8.01 -5.87 -15.81
CA LEU A 720 8.39 -6.11 -14.42
C LEU A 720 7.35 -5.54 -13.44
N GLY A 721 6.52 -4.60 -13.87
CA GLY A 721 5.44 -4.05 -13.05
C GLY A 721 5.87 -2.96 -12.07
N LYS A 722 5.06 -2.75 -11.03
CA LYS A 722 5.19 -1.69 -10.02
C LYS A 722 5.01 -2.28 -8.62
N ALA A 723 5.43 -1.54 -7.59
CA ALA A 723 5.30 -1.96 -6.20
C ALA A 723 4.77 -0.81 -5.33
N GLY A 724 4.08 -1.16 -4.24
CA GLY A 724 3.58 -0.19 -3.26
C GLY A 724 3.00 -0.87 -2.03
N TYR A 725 2.45 -0.07 -1.10
CA TYR A 725 1.78 -0.54 0.12
C TYR A 725 2.58 -1.61 0.89
N ALA A 726 3.81 -1.26 1.28
CA ALA A 726 4.62 -2.10 2.15
C ALA A 726 3.95 -2.28 3.53
N ALA A 727 4.18 -3.42 4.17
CA ALA A 727 3.72 -3.73 5.51
C ALA A 727 4.63 -4.76 6.21
N PRO A 728 4.74 -4.75 7.54
CA PRO A 728 5.48 -5.77 8.28
C PRO A 728 4.81 -7.15 8.19
N LEU A 729 5.58 -8.20 8.47
CA LEU A 729 5.09 -9.57 8.65
C LEU A 729 5.42 -10.05 10.09
N PRO A 730 4.61 -10.93 10.68
CA PRO A 730 4.83 -11.39 12.05
C PRO A 730 5.97 -12.41 12.13
N ASN A 731 6.69 -12.39 13.25
CA ASN A 731 7.74 -13.34 13.63
C ASN A 731 8.92 -13.39 12.65
N THR A 732 9.28 -12.25 12.06
CA THR A 732 10.42 -12.11 11.14
C THR A 732 10.99 -10.69 11.22
N ASP A 733 12.30 -10.56 11.04
CA ASP A 733 13.07 -9.32 11.01
C ASP A 733 13.74 -9.07 9.64
N SER A 734 13.47 -9.93 8.66
CA SER A 734 14.08 -9.89 7.33
C SER A 734 13.08 -9.98 6.17
N GLU A 735 11.84 -10.39 6.45
CA GLU A 735 10.78 -10.52 5.45
C GLU A 735 9.65 -9.52 5.69
N PHE A 736 9.07 -9.01 4.63
CA PHE A 736 7.98 -8.03 4.70
C PHE A 736 6.99 -8.26 3.55
N MET A 737 5.85 -7.59 3.60
CA MET A 737 4.81 -7.70 2.58
C MET A 737 4.79 -6.45 1.70
N ILE A 738 4.51 -6.63 0.41
CA ILE A 738 4.22 -5.53 -0.53
C ILE A 738 2.98 -5.86 -1.35
N THR A 739 2.34 -4.83 -1.89
CA THR A 739 1.51 -5.00 -3.09
C THR A 739 2.41 -4.95 -4.31
N HIS A 740 2.29 -5.92 -5.20
CA HIS A 740 2.93 -5.91 -6.51
C HIS A 740 1.87 -5.84 -7.61
N ALA A 741 2.02 -4.84 -8.48
CA ALA A 741 1.22 -4.61 -9.67
C ALA A 741 1.93 -5.22 -10.89
N ARG A 742 1.56 -6.45 -11.26
CA ARG A 742 2.02 -7.12 -12.49
C ARG A 742 1.39 -6.46 -13.72
N GLY A 743 2.15 -6.36 -14.80
CA GLY A 743 1.73 -5.66 -16.02
C GLY A 743 2.21 -4.22 -16.08
N SER A 744 1.61 -3.41 -16.93
CA SER A 744 1.90 -1.97 -17.03
C SER A 744 1.31 -1.17 -15.85
N CYS A 745 0.09 -1.52 -15.42
CA CYS A 745 -0.69 -0.78 -14.41
C CYS A 745 -0.56 0.73 -14.58
N PHE A 746 -0.80 1.21 -15.80
CA PHE A 746 -0.58 2.59 -16.19
C PHE A 746 -1.77 3.11 -16.98
N GLU A 747 -2.46 4.11 -16.45
CA GLU A 747 -3.69 4.66 -17.01
C GLU A 747 -3.48 5.31 -18.40
N ALA A 748 -2.30 5.91 -18.63
CA ALA A 748 -1.96 6.51 -19.92
C ALA A 748 -1.45 5.49 -20.96
N THR A 749 -1.66 4.19 -20.73
CA THR A 749 -1.40 3.16 -21.74
C THR A 749 -2.34 3.35 -22.92
N PHE A 750 -1.80 3.39 -24.14
CA PHE A 750 -2.61 3.47 -25.35
C PHE A 750 -3.54 2.27 -25.48
N LEU A 751 -4.77 2.48 -25.99
CA LEU A 751 -5.77 1.40 -26.08
C LEU A 751 -5.25 0.15 -26.83
N GLN A 752 -4.42 0.35 -27.86
CA GLN A 752 -3.82 -0.76 -28.65
C GLN A 752 -2.82 -1.62 -27.87
N GLN A 753 -2.29 -1.11 -26.76
CA GLN A 753 -1.32 -1.78 -25.90
C GLN A 753 -1.96 -2.41 -24.66
N ALA A 754 -3.25 -2.15 -24.40
CA ALA A 754 -3.99 -2.68 -23.27
C ALA A 754 -4.49 -4.13 -23.53
N ASN A 755 -3.56 -5.04 -23.82
CA ASN A 755 -3.83 -6.46 -23.99
C ASN A 755 -2.60 -7.32 -23.64
N ARG A 756 -2.82 -8.61 -23.36
CA ARG A 756 -1.74 -9.53 -22.96
C ARG A 756 -0.66 -9.73 -24.01
N ARG A 757 -0.98 -9.58 -25.30
CA ARG A 757 0.01 -9.73 -26.37
C ARG A 757 1.08 -8.63 -26.25
N ALA A 758 0.69 -7.39 -25.99
CA ALA A 758 1.60 -6.28 -25.72
C ALA A 758 2.36 -6.42 -24.38
N MET A 759 1.85 -7.24 -23.47
CA MET A 759 2.46 -7.55 -22.17
C MET A 759 3.24 -8.89 -22.16
N ALA A 760 3.52 -9.47 -23.33
CA ALA A 760 4.24 -10.74 -23.46
C ALA A 760 3.62 -11.89 -22.62
N GLY A 761 2.28 -11.94 -22.55
CA GLY A 761 1.50 -12.93 -21.82
C GLY A 761 1.08 -12.52 -20.41
N GLU A 762 1.72 -11.49 -19.84
CA GLU A 762 1.34 -10.92 -18.54
C GLU A 762 -0.02 -10.17 -18.61
N PRO A 763 -0.74 -10.01 -17.50
CA PRO A 763 -1.93 -9.16 -17.44
C PRO A 763 -1.60 -7.69 -17.73
N THR A 764 -2.59 -6.89 -18.16
CA THR A 764 -2.37 -5.43 -18.35
C THR A 764 -2.14 -4.72 -17.03
N CYS A 765 -2.92 -5.09 -16.02
CA CYS A 765 -2.70 -4.76 -14.63
C CYS A 765 -3.31 -5.82 -13.69
N GLN A 766 -2.50 -6.29 -12.73
CA GLN A 766 -2.94 -7.16 -11.64
C GLN A 766 -2.17 -6.82 -10.35
N LYS A 767 -2.89 -6.28 -9.37
CA LYS A 767 -2.40 -6.04 -8.00
C LYS A 767 -2.61 -7.31 -7.18
N ALA A 768 -1.55 -7.79 -6.53
CA ALA A 768 -1.62 -8.88 -5.57
C ALA A 768 -0.61 -8.68 -4.44
N LEU A 769 -0.78 -9.40 -3.34
CA LEU A 769 0.05 -9.30 -2.15
C LEU A 769 1.18 -10.32 -2.21
N TYR A 770 2.41 -9.88 -1.95
CA TYR A 770 3.60 -10.72 -1.99
C TYR A 770 4.41 -10.58 -0.70
N ARG A 771 4.94 -11.70 -0.23
CA ARG A 771 6.01 -11.76 0.76
C ARG A 771 7.33 -11.53 0.04
N VAL A 772 8.10 -10.56 0.50
CA VAL A 772 9.47 -10.27 0.07
C VAL A 772 10.43 -10.97 1.03
N LYS A 773 11.41 -11.67 0.46
CA LYS A 773 12.36 -12.55 1.19
C LYS A 773 13.81 -12.04 1.11
N VAL A 774 14.01 -10.87 0.51
CA VAL A 774 15.33 -10.25 0.32
C VAL A 774 15.24 -8.74 0.56
N PRO A 775 16.33 -8.06 0.96
CA PRO A 775 16.32 -6.62 1.18
C PRO A 775 16.02 -5.78 -0.07
N MET A 776 16.28 -6.34 -1.26
CA MET A 776 16.03 -5.68 -2.54
C MET A 776 15.56 -6.70 -3.57
N VAL A 777 14.41 -6.45 -4.17
CA VAL A 777 13.87 -7.27 -5.27
C VAL A 777 14.36 -6.69 -6.59
N THR A 778 15.15 -7.46 -7.34
CA THR A 778 15.63 -7.11 -8.68
C THR A 778 14.86 -7.82 -9.78
N ASP A 779 14.26 -8.98 -9.48
CA ASP A 779 13.40 -9.73 -10.40
C ASP A 779 12.12 -10.17 -9.67
N PRO A 780 10.96 -9.55 -9.97
CA PRO A 780 9.69 -9.88 -9.33
C PRO A 780 9.14 -11.25 -9.75
N PHE A 781 9.75 -11.92 -10.72
CA PHE A 781 9.40 -13.29 -11.13
C PHE A 781 10.25 -14.36 -10.43
N ASP A 782 11.30 -13.98 -9.70
CA ASP A 782 12.13 -14.92 -8.94
C ASP A 782 11.47 -15.24 -7.60
N THR A 783 10.93 -16.46 -7.49
CA THR A 783 10.25 -16.93 -6.28
C THR A 783 11.17 -17.03 -5.06
N ARG A 784 12.49 -16.93 -5.23
CA ARG A 784 13.44 -16.81 -4.12
C ARG A 784 13.49 -15.41 -3.53
N GLN A 785 13.16 -14.37 -4.32
CA GLN A 785 13.14 -12.98 -3.89
C GLN A 785 11.77 -12.58 -3.32
N MET A 786 10.68 -13.05 -3.93
CA MET A 786 9.33 -12.79 -3.45
C MET A 786 8.35 -13.87 -3.86
N GLU A 787 7.29 -14.09 -3.08
CA GLU A 787 6.25 -15.09 -3.36
C GLU A 787 4.84 -14.54 -3.14
N LEU A 788 3.89 -15.02 -3.93
CA LEU A 788 2.48 -14.62 -3.83
C LEU A 788 1.89 -15.12 -2.51
N LEU A 789 1.29 -14.21 -1.74
CA LEU A 789 0.52 -14.54 -0.53
C LEU A 789 -0.97 -14.65 -0.83
N ALA A 790 -1.54 -13.56 -1.36
CA ALA A 790 -2.97 -13.43 -1.59
C ALA A 790 -3.26 -12.56 -2.80
N GLY A 791 -4.48 -12.69 -3.32
CA GLY A 791 -4.84 -12.19 -4.64
C GLY A 791 -4.56 -13.23 -5.73
N GLY A 792 -4.76 -12.85 -6.98
CA GLY A 792 -4.66 -13.78 -8.09
C GLY A 792 -5.40 -13.29 -9.31
N GLU A 793 -5.59 -14.15 -10.30
CA GLU A 793 -6.13 -13.72 -11.58
C GLU A 793 -7.52 -13.04 -11.54
N PRO A 794 -8.48 -13.51 -10.74
CA PRO A 794 -9.81 -12.90 -10.72
C PRO A 794 -9.89 -11.57 -9.94
N TRP A 795 -8.85 -11.20 -9.19
CA TRP A 795 -8.92 -10.10 -8.22
C TRP A 795 -7.77 -9.11 -8.36
N GLN A 796 -8.09 -7.83 -8.16
CA GLN A 796 -7.13 -6.85 -7.67
C GLN A 796 -7.11 -6.97 -6.14
N ALA A 797 -5.94 -7.17 -5.53
CA ALA A 797 -5.73 -7.18 -4.09
C ALA A 797 -4.56 -6.27 -3.70
N TRP A 798 -4.77 -5.35 -2.76
CA TRP A 798 -3.77 -4.37 -2.34
C TRP A 798 -3.98 -3.90 -0.89
N ASP A 799 -3.00 -3.17 -0.37
CA ASP A 799 -2.98 -2.62 1.00
C ASP A 799 -3.25 -3.69 2.08
N GLY A 800 -2.51 -4.80 2.00
CA GLY A 800 -2.63 -5.87 2.99
C GLY A 800 -2.00 -5.53 4.34
N ARG A 801 -2.55 -6.10 5.40
CA ARG A 801 -1.97 -6.12 6.76
C ARG A 801 -2.04 -7.53 7.33
N ALA A 802 -0.99 -7.93 8.03
CA ALA A 802 -1.02 -9.15 8.81
C ALA A 802 -1.98 -9.00 10.00
N ILE A 803 -2.83 -10.01 10.21
CA ILE A 803 -3.66 -10.15 11.41
C ILE A 803 -2.79 -10.84 12.45
N ALA A 804 -2.11 -10.04 13.26
CA ALA A 804 -1.22 -10.51 14.32
C ALA A 804 -1.15 -9.43 15.42
N PRO A 805 -0.85 -9.81 16.68
CA PRO A 805 -0.59 -8.83 17.71
C PRO A 805 0.70 -8.05 17.39
N TYR A 806 0.76 -6.80 17.82
CA TYR A 806 1.90 -5.88 17.65
C TYR A 806 3.21 -6.49 18.12
N ARG A 807 3.17 -7.32 19.18
CA ARG A 807 4.32 -8.06 19.70
C ARG A 807 4.94 -9.00 18.68
N ALA A 808 4.12 -9.64 17.84
CA ALA A 808 4.64 -10.51 16.79
C ALA A 808 5.29 -9.71 15.65
N LEU A 809 4.89 -8.45 15.43
CA LEU A 809 5.44 -7.58 14.40
C LEU A 809 6.73 -6.86 14.85
N TYR A 810 6.78 -6.40 16.11
CA TYR A 810 7.82 -5.48 16.58
C TYR A 810 8.41 -5.81 17.96
N GLY A 811 8.03 -6.94 18.57
CA GLY A 811 8.57 -7.38 19.86
C GLY A 811 8.01 -6.66 21.11
N LYS A 812 7.04 -5.75 20.96
CA LYS A 812 6.37 -5.04 22.07
C LYS A 812 4.85 -5.02 21.90
N ASP A 813 4.09 -4.74 22.96
CA ASP A 813 2.62 -4.85 22.92
C ASP A 813 1.92 -3.64 22.28
N LEU A 814 2.55 -2.45 22.34
CA LEU A 814 2.00 -1.19 21.85
C LEU A 814 3.13 -0.30 21.29
N PRO A 815 2.81 0.63 20.36
CA PRO A 815 3.67 1.78 20.07
C PRO A 815 3.95 2.59 21.34
N GLU A 816 5.11 3.25 21.40
CA GLU A 816 5.41 4.18 22.50
C GLU A 816 4.39 5.32 22.53
N GLN A 817 4.08 5.82 23.73
CA GLN A 817 3.12 6.90 23.92
C GLN A 817 3.86 8.09 24.53
N PRO A 818 3.86 9.27 23.88
CA PRO A 818 4.46 10.46 24.47
C PRO A 818 3.70 10.87 25.74
N ALA A 819 4.39 11.58 26.63
CA ALA A 819 3.73 12.17 27.80
C ALA A 819 2.62 13.14 27.34
N PRO A 820 1.42 13.12 27.95
CA PRO A 820 0.37 14.06 27.62
C PRO A 820 0.82 15.52 27.83
N LEU A 821 0.32 16.41 26.98
CA LEU A 821 0.55 17.85 27.10
C LEU A 821 -0.39 18.48 28.14
N ASP A 822 0.06 19.52 28.82
CA ASP A 822 -0.81 20.37 29.64
C ASP A 822 -1.57 21.34 28.72
N GLU A 823 -2.82 21.01 28.41
CA GLU A 823 -3.65 21.80 27.49
C GLU A 823 -3.98 23.21 27.98
N ASN A 824 -3.75 23.51 29.27
CA ASN A 824 -3.91 24.87 29.81
C ASN A 824 -2.65 25.71 29.67
N ALA A 825 -1.51 25.11 29.29
CA ALA A 825 -0.25 25.80 29.13
C ALA A 825 -0.13 26.50 27.76
N ASN A 826 0.65 27.58 27.76
CA ASN A 826 0.92 28.38 26.56
C ASN A 826 1.86 27.64 25.59
N CYS A 827 1.71 27.92 24.29
CA CYS A 827 2.60 27.40 23.27
C CYS A 827 3.83 28.29 23.03
N TYR A 828 5.00 27.67 22.89
CA TYR A 828 6.25 28.39 22.65
C TYR A 828 7.07 27.81 21.51
N LEU A 829 7.66 28.71 20.73
CA LEU A 829 8.80 28.42 19.87
C LEU A 829 10.09 28.82 20.58
N GLN A 830 11.09 27.96 20.51
CA GLN A 830 12.42 28.16 21.08
C GLN A 830 13.47 27.89 20.00
N VAL A 831 14.47 28.74 19.89
CA VAL A 831 15.59 28.53 18.96
C VAL A 831 16.89 28.78 19.70
N VAL A 832 17.81 27.81 19.63
CA VAL A 832 19.12 27.87 20.32
C VAL A 832 19.96 29.03 19.80
N ASP A 833 20.12 29.13 18.47
CA ASP A 833 20.77 30.27 17.81
C ASP A 833 20.13 30.49 16.44
N ALA A 834 19.28 31.51 16.33
CA ALA A 834 18.58 31.79 15.08
C ALA A 834 19.52 32.37 14.00
N ARG A 835 20.74 32.79 14.35
CA ARG A 835 21.78 33.23 13.41
C ARG A 835 22.57 32.06 12.81
N ALA A 836 22.43 30.85 13.36
CA ALA A 836 22.95 29.63 12.78
C ALA A 836 21.98 29.09 11.72
N ALA A 837 22.52 28.67 10.57
CA ALA A 837 21.70 28.17 9.47
C ALA A 837 22.43 27.22 8.52
N GLU A 838 21.67 26.33 7.87
CA GLU A 838 22.10 25.49 6.74
C GLU A 838 21.41 25.89 5.42
N LEU A 839 21.35 27.20 5.15
CA LEU A 839 20.66 27.78 3.99
C LEU A 839 21.65 28.07 2.84
N TYR A 840 22.38 27.05 2.38
CA TYR A 840 23.45 27.23 1.38
C TYR A 840 22.91 27.21 -0.06
N PRO A 841 23.36 28.12 -0.95
CA PRO A 841 23.07 27.98 -2.37
C PRO A 841 23.78 26.73 -2.92
N SER A 842 23.02 25.80 -3.52
CA SER A 842 23.58 24.55 -4.03
C SER A 842 24.45 24.73 -5.29
N GLU A 843 24.22 25.82 -6.03
CA GLU A 843 24.95 26.21 -7.22
C GLU A 843 25.17 27.73 -7.24
N PRO A 844 26.21 28.25 -7.93
CA PRO A 844 26.39 29.69 -8.11
C PRO A 844 25.19 30.33 -8.81
N TYR A 845 24.80 31.56 -8.43
CA TYR A 845 23.63 32.22 -9.00
C TYR A 845 23.62 32.29 -10.53
N ASP A 846 22.48 31.91 -11.12
CA ASP A 846 22.14 32.05 -12.53
C ASP A 846 20.63 32.29 -12.69
N TRP A 847 20.29 33.49 -13.16
CA TRP A 847 18.91 33.94 -13.43
C TRP A 847 18.08 32.98 -14.31
N LEU A 848 18.72 32.35 -15.31
CA LEU A 848 18.11 31.46 -16.30
C LEU A 848 18.28 29.97 -15.98
N ASN A 849 19.18 29.55 -15.11
CA ASN A 849 19.47 28.12 -14.96
C ASN A 849 19.23 27.56 -13.56
N ASN A 850 19.22 28.39 -12.52
CA ASN A 850 19.08 27.91 -11.15
C ASN A 850 18.37 28.85 -10.17
N LEU A 851 17.87 30.02 -10.59
CA LEU A 851 17.12 30.92 -9.70
C LEU A 851 15.92 30.22 -9.00
N PHE A 852 15.26 29.29 -9.71
CA PHE A 852 14.15 28.50 -9.18
C PHE A 852 14.54 27.59 -7.98
N GLN A 853 15.83 27.34 -7.78
CA GLN A 853 16.34 26.47 -6.71
C GLN A 853 16.29 27.13 -5.34
N GLN A 854 16.18 28.47 -5.28
CA GLN A 854 16.29 29.29 -4.06
C GLN A 854 15.44 28.80 -2.89
N CYS A 855 14.25 28.25 -3.16
CA CYS A 855 13.31 27.80 -2.15
C CYS A 855 13.16 26.28 -2.04
N ALA A 856 13.44 25.59 -3.15
CA ALA A 856 13.09 24.20 -3.32
C ALA A 856 14.18 23.23 -2.83
N PHE A 857 15.43 23.68 -2.64
CA PHE A 857 16.57 22.77 -2.47
C PHE A 857 17.12 22.71 -1.03
N GLN A 858 17.19 23.83 -0.31
CA GLN A 858 17.79 23.93 1.04
C GLN A 858 17.05 24.93 1.95
N GLY A 859 15.72 25.05 1.83
CA GLY A 859 14.93 26.09 2.50
C GLY A 859 14.84 27.40 1.70
N CYS A 860 13.90 28.29 2.07
CA CYS A 860 13.71 29.59 1.39
C CYS A 860 14.43 30.71 2.13
N ALA A 861 15.46 31.30 1.52
CA ALA A 861 16.16 32.46 2.06
C ALA A 861 16.54 33.45 0.97
N VAL A 862 16.89 34.69 1.36
CA VAL A 862 17.47 35.70 0.47
C VAL A 862 18.68 35.08 -0.25
N ASN A 863 18.69 35.19 -1.58
CA ASN A 863 19.67 34.50 -2.40
C ASN A 863 20.99 35.26 -2.44
N THR A 864 22.01 34.73 -1.77
CA THR A 864 23.30 35.39 -1.63
C THR A 864 24.43 34.39 -1.41
N GLU A 865 25.57 34.64 -2.03
CA GLU A 865 26.82 33.87 -1.84
C GLU A 865 27.59 34.31 -0.60
N ASP A 866 27.20 35.43 0.01
CA ASP A 866 27.76 35.91 1.26
C ASP A 866 27.33 35.01 2.42
N ARG A 867 28.26 34.14 2.85
CA ARG A 867 28.03 33.15 3.90
C ARG A 867 27.69 33.75 5.26
N ASP A 868 28.04 35.01 5.50
CA ASP A 868 27.73 35.72 6.75
C ASP A 868 26.47 36.59 6.62
N PHE A 869 25.82 36.65 5.46
CA PHE A 869 24.65 37.50 5.24
C PHE A 869 23.53 37.20 6.24
N HIS A 870 23.13 35.92 6.36
CA HIS A 870 22.08 35.49 7.29
C HIS A 870 22.45 35.89 8.72
N ARG A 871 23.63 35.48 9.19
CA ARG A 871 24.12 35.78 10.54
C ARG A 871 24.13 37.28 10.85
N ARG A 872 24.59 38.11 9.91
CA ARG A 872 24.71 39.57 10.09
C ARG A 872 23.37 40.30 10.12
N ASN A 873 22.40 39.82 9.35
CA ASN A 873 21.13 40.53 9.20
C ASN A 873 20.04 39.97 10.13
N MET A 874 20.10 38.70 10.54
CA MET A 874 19.08 38.05 11.36
C MET A 874 18.97 38.67 12.76
N ALA A 875 17.85 39.34 13.03
CA ALA A 875 17.64 40.16 14.22
C ALA A 875 16.42 39.75 15.06
N ALA A 876 15.42 39.10 14.46
CA ALA A 876 14.23 38.66 15.17
C ALA A 876 13.59 37.40 14.55
N LEU A 877 12.90 36.62 15.39
CA LEU A 877 11.93 35.62 14.95
C LEU A 877 10.57 36.31 14.75
N THR A 878 9.96 36.14 13.59
CA THR A 878 8.66 36.73 13.24
C THR A 878 7.71 35.63 12.79
N ILE A 879 6.45 35.71 13.24
CA ILE A 879 5.42 34.72 12.92
C ILE A 879 4.35 35.34 12.02
N PHE A 880 4.11 34.67 10.90
CA PHE A 880 2.97 34.95 10.02
C PHE A 880 1.81 34.00 10.33
N LEU A 881 0.60 34.50 10.16
CA LEU A 881 -0.65 33.79 10.44
C LEU A 881 -1.43 33.64 9.12
N PRO A 882 -1.19 32.55 8.36
CA PRO A 882 -1.96 32.25 7.16
C PRO A 882 -3.40 31.84 7.50
N GLU A 883 -4.36 32.45 6.81
CA GLU A 883 -5.76 32.04 6.87
C GLU A 883 -6.03 30.96 5.81
N MET A 884 -6.53 29.81 6.28
CA MET A 884 -6.92 28.70 5.42
C MET A 884 -8.20 29.03 4.64
N TRP A 885 -8.42 28.38 3.50
CA TRP A 885 -9.65 28.61 2.72
C TRP A 885 -10.82 27.86 3.36
N ASP A 886 -11.86 28.59 3.72
CA ASP A 886 -13.17 28.10 4.18
C ASP A 886 -14.25 28.24 3.10
N ILE A 887 -13.89 28.87 1.97
CA ILE A 887 -14.74 29.10 0.81
C ILE A 887 -14.09 28.52 -0.46
N THR A 888 -14.89 28.37 -1.52
CA THR A 888 -14.49 27.75 -2.78
C THR A 888 -15.02 28.53 -3.98
N TYR A 889 -14.56 28.22 -5.20
CA TYR A 889 -15.02 28.87 -6.44
C TYR A 889 -16.48 28.53 -6.83
N ARG A 890 -17.22 27.74 -6.03
CA ARG A 890 -18.59 27.31 -6.35
C ARG A 890 -19.66 28.16 -5.66
N GLY A 891 -20.77 28.37 -6.36
CA GLY A 891 -21.99 28.95 -5.78
C GLY A 891 -21.82 30.42 -5.39
N LYS A 892 -22.29 30.78 -4.20
CA LYS A 892 -22.32 32.19 -3.74
C LYS A 892 -20.93 32.79 -3.46
N ASP A 893 -19.90 31.96 -3.29
CA ASP A 893 -18.57 32.39 -2.89
C ASP A 893 -17.65 32.71 -4.09
N GLU A 894 -18.09 32.42 -5.32
CA GLU A 894 -17.30 32.56 -6.55
C GLU A 894 -16.66 33.94 -6.68
N LYS A 895 -17.45 35.00 -6.49
CA LYS A 895 -16.99 36.38 -6.61
C LYS A 895 -15.93 36.74 -5.56
N ALA A 896 -16.12 36.32 -4.31
CA ALA A 896 -15.17 36.57 -3.22
C ALA A 896 -13.86 35.82 -3.48
N TYR A 897 -13.94 34.51 -3.78
CA TYR A 897 -12.80 33.67 -4.09
C TYR A 897 -11.98 34.20 -5.28
N ALA A 898 -12.66 34.67 -6.34
CA ALA A 898 -12.01 35.26 -7.51
C ALA A 898 -11.31 36.59 -7.20
N SER A 899 -11.85 37.40 -6.27
CA SER A 899 -11.29 38.71 -5.94
C SER A 899 -10.03 38.68 -5.05
N ILE A 900 -9.85 37.62 -4.27
CA ILE A 900 -8.70 37.46 -3.35
C ILE A 900 -7.49 37.00 -4.17
N LEU A 901 -6.48 37.87 -4.33
CA LEU A 901 -5.26 37.57 -5.08
C LEU A 901 -4.03 37.81 -4.21
N ASN A 902 -3.10 36.86 -4.22
CA ASN A 902 -1.80 36.93 -3.57
C ASN A 902 -0.88 35.85 -4.17
N ASN A 903 0.38 35.82 -3.77
CA ASN A 903 1.38 34.86 -4.20
C ASN A 903 1.61 33.68 -3.23
N THR A 904 0.93 33.66 -2.08
CA THR A 904 1.05 32.55 -1.11
C THR A 904 0.11 31.41 -1.41
N GLY A 905 -1.05 31.72 -1.97
CA GLY A 905 -2.14 30.79 -2.20
C GLY A 905 -3.07 30.65 -1.01
N HIS A 906 -2.77 31.26 0.14
CA HIS A 906 -3.67 31.30 1.31
C HIS A 906 -4.77 32.35 1.11
N LYS A 907 -5.83 32.33 1.93
CA LYS A 907 -6.92 33.31 1.84
C LYS A 907 -6.44 34.70 2.24
N SER A 908 -5.69 34.78 3.34
CA SER A 908 -4.96 35.97 3.77
C SER A 908 -3.72 35.57 4.58
N VAL A 909 -2.79 36.50 4.79
CA VAL A 909 -1.61 36.31 5.65
C VAL A 909 -1.45 37.56 6.52
N ALA A 910 -1.67 37.37 7.82
CA ALA A 910 -1.43 38.39 8.84
C ALA A 910 -0.06 38.19 9.50
N THR A 911 0.36 39.12 10.37
CA THR A 911 1.59 38.99 11.15
C THR A 911 1.24 38.99 12.64
N LEU A 912 1.61 37.95 13.38
CA LEU A 912 1.44 37.89 14.84
C LEU A 912 2.31 38.94 15.54
N GLY A 913 3.56 39.07 15.10
CA GLY A 913 4.56 39.98 15.66
C GLY A 913 5.96 39.40 15.54
N SER A 914 6.93 40.14 16.08
CA SER A 914 8.35 39.79 16.06
C SER A 914 8.90 39.74 17.48
N GLN A 915 9.71 38.73 17.78
CA GLN A 915 10.46 38.60 19.01
C GLN A 915 11.96 38.80 18.71
N PRO A 916 12.59 39.86 19.27
CA PRO A 916 14.03 40.08 19.11
C PRO A 916 14.86 38.92 19.64
N LEU A 917 15.98 38.65 18.97
CA LEU A 917 16.97 37.69 19.46
C LEU A 917 17.72 38.25 20.67
N GLN A 918 18.12 37.37 21.57
CA GLN A 918 19.09 37.69 22.62
C GLN A 918 20.49 37.92 22.02
N GLU A 919 21.42 38.40 22.84
CA GLU A 919 22.81 38.66 22.40
C GLU A 919 23.47 37.39 21.86
N ASP A 920 23.26 36.25 22.51
CA ASP A 920 23.76 34.92 22.10
C ASP A 920 23.04 34.33 20.86
N GLY A 921 22.04 35.04 20.31
CA GLY A 921 21.27 34.62 19.14
C GLY A 921 20.05 33.75 19.47
N SER A 922 19.85 33.39 20.74
CA SER A 922 18.71 32.60 21.18
C SER A 922 17.41 33.40 21.19
N VAL A 923 16.28 32.71 21.06
CA VAL A 923 14.96 33.33 21.15
C VAL A 923 13.92 32.36 21.68
N LYS A 924 13.00 32.87 22.50
CA LYS A 924 11.77 32.22 22.94
C LYS A 924 10.61 33.11 22.56
N MET A 925 9.58 32.60 21.91
CA MET A 925 8.41 33.38 21.49
C MET A 925 7.15 32.61 21.81
N GLN A 926 6.20 33.23 22.53
CA GLN A 926 4.86 32.69 22.67
C GLN A 926 4.13 32.80 21.33
N VAL A 927 3.43 31.73 20.93
CA VAL A 927 2.65 31.65 19.69
C VAL A 927 1.23 31.15 19.98
N PRO A 928 0.24 31.39 19.11
CA PRO A 928 -1.07 30.79 19.27
C PRO A 928 -0.98 29.26 19.17
N CYS A 929 -1.69 28.57 20.07
CA CYS A 929 -1.90 27.13 19.99
C CYS A 929 -2.99 26.81 18.96
N GLU A 930 -2.90 25.65 18.32
CA GLU A 930 -3.89 25.09 17.38
C GLU A 930 -4.17 25.98 16.14
N GLU A 931 -3.40 27.05 15.91
CA GLU A 931 -3.54 27.94 14.75
C GLU A 931 -2.41 27.67 13.74
N PRO A 932 -2.71 27.67 12.43
CA PRO A 932 -1.67 27.63 11.41
C PRO A 932 -0.72 28.82 11.53
N ILE A 933 0.58 28.55 11.54
CA ILE A 933 1.65 29.54 11.61
C ILE A 933 2.72 29.27 10.55
N ILE A 934 3.42 30.33 10.19
CA ILE A 934 4.61 30.32 9.34
C ILE A 934 5.75 31.00 10.10
N MET A 935 6.91 30.36 10.14
CA MET A 935 8.09 30.88 10.82
C MET A 935 8.96 31.68 9.85
N THR A 936 9.37 32.88 10.26
CA THR A 936 10.26 33.73 9.45
C THR A 936 11.35 34.36 10.30
N GLY A 937 12.54 34.49 9.71
CA GLY A 937 13.61 35.30 10.27
C GLY A 937 13.63 36.67 9.60
N THR A 938 13.70 37.73 10.40
CA THR A 938 13.67 39.12 9.91
C THR A 938 14.88 39.93 10.35
N ASP A 939 15.18 40.98 9.58
CA ASP A 939 16.16 41.98 9.94
C ASP A 939 15.65 42.98 10.98
N ALA A 940 16.52 43.92 11.39
CA ALA A 940 16.19 44.97 12.35
C ALA A 940 15.13 45.96 11.85
N GLN A 941 14.79 45.95 10.55
CA GLN A 941 13.72 46.74 9.94
C GLN A 941 12.44 45.93 9.70
N GLY A 942 12.45 44.64 10.04
CA GLY A 942 11.32 43.73 9.90
C GLY A 942 11.15 43.10 8.51
N ALA A 943 12.13 43.24 7.60
CA ALA A 943 12.09 42.56 6.30
C ALA A 943 12.62 41.12 6.42
N VAL A 944 11.99 40.19 5.71
CA VAL A 944 12.31 38.76 5.80
C VAL A 944 13.66 38.43 5.14
N ILE A 945 14.43 37.58 5.83
CA ILE A 945 15.72 37.03 5.39
C ILE A 945 15.59 35.54 5.09
N ALA A 946 14.82 34.81 5.90
CA ALA A 946 14.57 33.39 5.75
C ALA A 946 13.12 33.08 6.10
N HIS A 947 12.55 32.11 5.41
CA HIS A 947 11.15 31.73 5.50
C HIS A 947 11.02 30.21 5.50
N ASP A 948 10.39 29.67 6.53
CA ASP A 948 9.97 28.28 6.50
C ASP A 948 8.65 28.19 5.74
N SER A 949 8.70 27.64 4.53
CA SER A 949 7.50 27.45 3.69
C SER A 949 6.77 26.14 3.99
N MET A 950 7.03 25.54 5.15
CA MET A 950 6.17 24.56 5.79
C MET A 950 5.15 25.27 6.67
N LEU A 951 3.88 24.85 6.60
CA LEU A 951 2.88 25.26 7.57
C LEU A 951 3.05 24.44 8.85
N HIS A 952 2.96 25.12 9.98
CA HIS A 952 2.99 24.49 11.29
C HIS A 952 1.74 24.83 12.09
N SER A 953 1.44 24.02 13.09
CA SER A 953 0.69 24.44 14.27
C SER A 953 1.34 23.80 15.49
N LEU A 954 1.10 24.39 16.66
CA LEU A 954 1.53 23.83 17.94
C LEU A 954 0.30 23.32 18.69
N ARG A 955 0.39 22.15 19.31
CA ARG A 955 -0.66 21.63 20.20
C ARG A 955 -0.72 22.46 21.47
N ALA A 956 -1.90 22.60 22.08
CA ALA A 956 -2.02 23.24 23.39
C ALA A 956 -1.00 22.64 24.41
N GLY A 957 -0.22 23.50 25.06
CA GLY A 957 0.89 23.11 25.95
C GLY A 957 2.23 22.75 25.29
N GLU A 958 2.31 22.75 23.96
CA GLU A 958 3.54 22.40 23.24
C GLU A 958 4.61 23.50 23.35
N THR A 959 5.86 23.08 23.60
CA THR A 959 7.04 23.91 23.35
C THR A 959 7.92 23.23 22.31
N ARG A 960 8.04 23.83 21.12
CA ARG A 960 8.89 23.32 20.05
C ARG A 960 10.24 24.03 20.06
N THR A 961 11.33 23.26 20.02
CA THR A 961 12.69 23.79 20.12
C THR A 961 13.53 23.39 18.92
N CYS A 962 14.14 24.38 18.27
CA CYS A 962 15.01 24.20 17.10
C CYS A 962 16.45 24.59 17.42
N HIS A 963 17.43 24.03 16.70
CA HIS A 963 18.83 24.46 16.85
C HIS A 963 19.10 25.84 16.22
N GLY A 964 18.49 26.13 15.07
CA GLY A 964 18.69 27.36 14.29
C GLY A 964 17.78 27.36 13.07
N CYS A 965 17.99 28.28 12.13
CA CYS A 965 17.21 28.31 10.88
C CYS A 965 17.68 27.20 9.94
N HIS A 966 16.91 26.11 9.82
CA HIS A 966 17.31 24.92 9.05
C HIS A 966 18.58 24.21 9.58
N ASP A 967 19.06 24.59 10.78
CA ASP A 967 20.31 24.12 11.35
C ASP A 967 20.12 22.77 12.04
N GLY A 968 20.92 21.76 11.67
CA GLY A 968 20.83 20.43 12.28
C GLY A 968 19.90 19.47 11.55
N HIS A 969 19.27 19.88 10.45
CA HIS A 969 18.51 18.97 9.61
C HIS A 969 19.41 18.10 8.74
N SER A 970 20.69 18.47 8.54
CA SER A 970 21.61 17.56 7.86
C SER A 970 22.25 16.56 8.81
N GLU A 971 22.49 15.33 8.34
CA GLU A 971 23.22 14.32 9.09
C GLU A 971 24.63 14.80 9.49
N GLU A 972 25.32 15.49 8.59
CA GLU A 972 26.66 16.02 8.85
C GLU A 972 26.64 17.12 9.92
N ARG A 973 25.57 17.92 10.01
CA ARG A 973 25.42 18.97 11.01
C ARG A 973 24.92 18.43 12.34
N ALA A 974 23.93 17.55 12.33
CA ALA A 974 23.41 16.88 13.52
C ALA A 974 24.51 16.17 14.30
N ARG A 975 25.42 15.44 13.62
CA ARG A 975 26.57 14.77 14.25
C ARG A 975 27.53 15.72 14.99
N LYS A 976 27.52 17.02 14.69
CA LYS A 976 28.34 18.02 15.40
C LYS A 976 27.69 18.45 16.71
N PHE A 977 26.39 18.25 16.87
CA PHE A 977 25.69 18.49 18.11
C PHE A 977 25.84 17.28 19.03
N ARG A 978 26.14 17.55 20.31
CA ARG A 978 26.35 16.51 21.33
C ARG A 978 25.13 16.34 22.25
N ALA A 979 24.06 17.07 21.98
CA ALA A 979 22.87 17.20 22.82
C ALA A 979 21.70 17.69 21.96
N SER A 980 20.47 17.39 22.38
CA SER A 980 19.25 17.79 21.67
C SER A 980 19.08 19.32 21.64
N ALA A 981 18.19 19.82 20.79
CA ALA A 981 17.89 21.26 20.75
C ALA A 981 17.36 21.76 22.09
N GLN A 982 16.50 20.97 22.75
CA GLN A 982 15.94 21.29 24.06
C GLN A 982 17.04 21.38 25.14
N GLU A 983 17.98 20.43 25.14
CA GLU A 983 19.10 20.42 26.10
C GLU A 983 20.03 21.61 25.89
N ARG A 984 20.37 21.93 24.64
CA ARG A 984 21.19 23.09 24.30
C ARG A 984 20.50 24.41 24.65
N PHE A 985 19.19 24.50 24.45
CA PHE A 985 18.43 25.71 24.71
C PHE A 985 18.45 26.09 26.20
N ARG A 986 18.53 25.12 27.12
CA ARG A 986 18.64 25.35 28.58
C ARG A 986 19.84 26.22 28.98
N GLY A 987 20.90 26.24 28.17
CA GLY A 987 22.10 27.04 28.42
C GLY A 987 22.07 28.45 27.81
N THR A 988 20.96 28.85 27.19
CA THR A 988 20.85 30.13 26.47
C THR A 988 20.24 31.24 27.30
N LEU A 989 20.45 32.50 26.87
CA LEU A 989 19.86 33.68 27.50
C LEU A 989 18.32 33.69 27.43
N ALA A 990 17.73 33.04 26.41
CA ALA A 990 16.28 33.00 26.24
C ALA A 990 15.57 31.98 27.16
N TYR A 991 16.28 31.02 27.78
CA TYR A 991 15.67 29.91 28.52
C TYR A 991 14.75 30.35 29.66
N GLY A 992 15.26 31.22 30.53
CA GLY A 992 14.54 31.73 31.70
C GLY A 992 13.51 32.83 31.40
N THR A 993 13.31 33.17 30.13
CA THR A 993 12.36 34.22 29.74
C THR A 993 10.93 33.68 29.60
N ASN A 994 9.94 34.56 29.72
CA ASN A 994 8.54 34.24 29.50
C ASN A 994 7.84 35.38 28.73
N PRO A 995 8.18 35.56 27.44
CA PRO A 995 7.65 36.68 26.67
C PRO A 995 6.14 36.49 26.42
N PRO A 996 5.34 37.56 26.51
CA PRO A 996 3.92 37.48 26.24
C PRO A 996 3.64 37.25 24.75
N LEU A 997 2.45 36.72 24.44
CA LEU A 997 1.95 36.59 23.07
C LEU A 997 1.97 37.96 22.37
N PRO A 998 2.70 38.10 21.24
CA PRO A 998 2.75 39.35 20.52
C PRO A 998 1.38 39.78 19.97
N ARG A 999 1.22 41.08 19.78
CA ARG A 999 -0.03 41.64 19.26
C ARG A 999 -0.14 41.43 17.76
N ARG A 1000 -1.12 40.61 17.34
CA ARG A 1000 -1.51 40.42 15.95
C ARG A 1000 -1.73 41.75 15.23
N THR A 1001 -1.12 41.88 14.06
CA THR A 1001 -1.30 42.99 13.11
C THR A 1001 -2.06 42.49 11.88
N PRO A 1002 -3.04 43.27 11.36
CA PRO A 1002 -3.80 42.88 10.18
C PRO A 1002 -2.91 42.68 8.94
N PRO A 1003 -3.39 41.89 7.96
CA PRO A 1003 -2.73 41.77 6.66
C PRO A 1003 -2.47 43.13 6.00
N VAL A 1004 -1.31 43.27 5.37
CA VAL A 1004 -0.99 44.43 4.52
C VAL A 1004 -1.48 44.13 3.11
N THR A 1005 -2.38 44.97 2.59
CA THR A 1005 -2.95 44.85 1.24
C THR A 1005 -2.45 45.94 0.32
N PHE A 1006 -2.73 45.79 -0.99
CA PHE A 1006 -2.33 46.78 -1.98
C PHE A 1006 -3.00 48.15 -1.76
N ASP A 1007 -4.13 48.23 -1.05
CA ASP A 1007 -4.76 49.51 -0.70
C ASP A 1007 -3.86 50.39 0.19
N GLN A 1008 -2.96 49.78 0.97
CA GLN A 1008 -1.97 50.49 1.79
C GLN A 1008 -0.71 50.86 0.98
N VAL A 1009 -0.38 50.08 -0.06
CA VAL A 1009 0.81 50.29 -0.90
C VAL A 1009 0.53 51.28 -2.04
N ARG A 1010 -0.66 51.23 -2.65
CA ARG A 1010 -1.05 52.07 -3.79
C ARG A 1010 -0.80 53.57 -3.54
N PRO A 1011 -1.22 54.18 -2.40
CA PRO A 1011 -0.97 55.60 -2.17
C PRO A 1011 0.52 55.95 -2.09
N ILE A 1012 1.36 55.03 -1.60
CA ILE A 1012 2.81 55.24 -1.55
C ILE A 1012 3.37 55.33 -2.97
N LEU A 1013 3.01 54.38 -3.84
CA LEU A 1013 3.43 54.38 -5.24
C LEU A 1013 2.93 55.64 -5.97
N GLU A 1014 1.67 56.02 -5.78
CA GLU A 1014 1.10 57.17 -6.46
C GLU A 1014 1.72 58.49 -5.99
N ASN A 1015 1.96 58.66 -4.69
CA ASN A 1015 2.50 59.90 -4.14
C ASN A 1015 4.01 60.04 -4.34
N ARG A 1016 4.76 58.93 -4.27
CA ARG A 1016 6.23 58.94 -4.30
C ARG A 1016 6.80 58.68 -5.68
N CYS A 1017 6.09 57.97 -6.55
CA CYS A 1017 6.66 57.50 -7.82
C CYS A 1017 6.00 58.12 -9.06
N SER A 1018 4.69 58.38 -9.06
CA SER A 1018 3.98 58.86 -10.26
C SER A 1018 4.44 60.21 -10.81
N GLY A 1019 5.07 61.06 -9.97
CA GLY A 1019 5.63 62.33 -10.42
C GLY A 1019 6.72 62.17 -11.48
N CYS A 1020 7.55 61.13 -11.35
CA CYS A 1020 8.60 60.79 -12.31
C CYS A 1020 8.15 59.66 -13.28
N HIS A 1021 7.35 58.72 -12.80
CA HIS A 1021 6.83 57.58 -13.55
C HIS A 1021 5.33 57.75 -13.83
N ARG A 1022 4.98 58.61 -14.79
CA ARG A 1022 3.60 59.07 -15.01
C ARG A 1022 2.55 57.96 -15.17
N ASP A 1023 2.95 56.78 -15.62
CA ASP A 1023 2.11 55.60 -15.83
C ASP A 1023 2.00 54.69 -14.59
N MET A 1024 2.68 55.00 -13.48
CA MET A 1024 2.58 54.29 -12.20
C MET A 1024 1.37 54.74 -11.36
N ASN A 1025 0.19 54.83 -11.98
CA ASN A 1025 -1.07 55.22 -11.32
C ASN A 1025 -2.14 54.13 -11.48
N ASP A 1026 -3.13 54.15 -10.60
CA ASP A 1026 -4.20 53.13 -10.58
C ASP A 1026 -5.52 53.61 -11.21
N ARG A 1027 -5.48 54.59 -12.12
CA ARG A 1027 -6.69 55.17 -12.74
C ARG A 1027 -7.52 54.15 -13.52
N ASP A 1028 -6.90 53.08 -13.99
CA ASP A 1028 -7.55 51.97 -14.70
C ASP A 1028 -7.65 50.69 -13.87
N GLY A 1029 -7.31 50.73 -12.58
CA GLY A 1029 -7.40 49.60 -11.66
C GLY A 1029 -6.39 48.47 -11.90
N LEU A 1030 -5.34 48.71 -12.70
CA LEU A 1030 -4.35 47.69 -13.06
C LEU A 1030 -2.98 47.87 -12.39
N LEU A 1031 -2.78 48.88 -11.53
CA LEU A 1031 -1.46 49.15 -10.94
C LEU A 1031 -0.92 47.94 -10.15
N TYR A 1032 -1.78 47.26 -9.40
CA TYR A 1032 -1.42 46.01 -8.71
C TYR A 1032 -0.88 44.96 -9.69
N SER A 1033 -1.64 44.66 -10.76
CA SER A 1033 -1.26 43.61 -11.73
C SER A 1033 0.09 43.95 -12.39
N ARG A 1034 0.31 45.22 -12.72
CA ARG A 1034 1.56 45.70 -13.32
C ARG A 1034 2.77 45.57 -12.39
N ILE A 1035 2.61 45.89 -11.12
CA ILE A 1035 3.69 45.83 -10.14
C ILE A 1035 3.95 44.40 -9.69
N ALA A 1036 2.92 43.60 -9.49
CA ALA A 1036 3.02 42.37 -8.72
C ALA A 1036 2.93 41.11 -9.61
N GLN A 1037 2.38 41.22 -10.82
CA GLN A 1037 2.03 40.08 -11.69
C GLN A 1037 2.47 40.25 -13.16
N ASP A 1038 3.21 41.32 -13.52
CA ASP A 1038 3.74 41.48 -14.89
C ASP A 1038 4.94 40.55 -15.14
N TYR A 1039 4.68 39.24 -15.09
CA TYR A 1039 5.68 38.20 -15.33
C TYR A 1039 6.18 38.18 -16.77
N GLU A 1040 5.50 38.83 -17.71
CA GLU A 1040 5.91 38.94 -19.13
C GLU A 1040 6.65 40.25 -19.44
N GLN A 1041 6.67 41.21 -18.51
CA GLN A 1041 7.40 42.48 -18.62
C GLN A 1041 6.94 43.33 -19.81
N PHE A 1042 5.62 43.45 -19.98
CA PHE A 1042 5.00 44.17 -21.10
C PHE A 1042 4.28 45.45 -20.69
N ASP A 1043 3.90 45.59 -19.43
CA ASP A 1043 3.06 46.72 -19.05
C ASP A 1043 3.83 48.05 -19.02
N TRP A 1044 5.16 47.99 -18.86
CA TRP A 1044 6.02 49.15 -18.65
C TRP A 1044 7.09 49.22 -19.76
N PRO A 1045 6.75 49.78 -20.94
CA PRO A 1045 7.65 49.79 -22.09
C PRO A 1045 9.00 50.47 -21.87
N TRP A 1046 9.06 51.40 -20.93
CA TRP A 1046 10.27 52.12 -20.55
C TRP A 1046 11.21 51.30 -19.65
N ALA A 1047 10.71 50.25 -19.00
CA ALA A 1047 11.52 49.43 -18.11
C ALA A 1047 12.42 48.48 -18.91
N ARG A 1048 13.72 48.43 -18.57
CA ARG A 1048 14.64 47.42 -19.11
C ARG A 1048 14.11 46.03 -18.80
N LYS A 1049 14.01 45.16 -19.80
CA LYS A 1049 13.51 43.80 -19.65
C LYS A 1049 14.62 42.84 -19.26
N GLN A 1050 14.28 41.83 -18.47
CA GLN A 1050 15.15 40.71 -18.15
C GLN A 1050 14.76 39.46 -18.92
N LEU A 1051 15.75 38.68 -19.35
CA LEU A 1051 15.48 37.47 -20.12
C LEU A 1051 14.64 36.48 -19.29
N GLY A 1052 13.67 35.80 -19.90
CA GLY A 1052 12.87 34.77 -19.23
C GLY A 1052 13.31 33.35 -19.59
N GLN A 1053 12.66 32.37 -19.00
CA GLN A 1053 12.93 30.94 -19.20
C GLN A 1053 12.31 30.37 -20.48
N GLY A 1054 13.11 29.80 -21.38
CA GLY A 1054 12.66 29.03 -22.56
C GLY A 1054 12.82 29.75 -23.92
N THR A 1055 12.61 29.02 -25.03
CA THR A 1055 12.81 29.50 -26.41
C THR A 1055 11.49 29.73 -27.15
N ARG A 1056 11.26 30.94 -27.67
CA ARG A 1056 10.26 31.23 -28.70
C ARG A 1056 10.96 31.88 -29.89
N ASN A 1057 10.54 31.51 -31.11
CA ASN A 1057 11.09 32.04 -32.36
C ASN A 1057 10.06 32.85 -33.17
N SER A 1058 8.84 33.02 -32.62
CA SER A 1058 7.73 33.78 -33.22
C SER A 1058 7.56 35.17 -32.61
N VAL A 1059 7.09 36.15 -33.39
CA VAL A 1059 6.77 37.47 -32.83
C VAL A 1059 5.51 37.35 -31.97
N VAL A 1060 5.67 37.61 -30.67
CA VAL A 1060 4.58 37.57 -29.71
C VAL A 1060 4.16 38.96 -29.27
N HIS A 1061 5.00 39.98 -29.44
CA HIS A 1061 4.68 41.37 -29.10
C HIS A 1061 5.43 42.36 -29.98
N VAL A 1062 4.88 43.55 -30.23
CA VAL A 1062 5.62 44.67 -30.84
C VAL A 1062 5.66 45.84 -29.89
N LEU A 1063 6.83 46.06 -29.30
CA LEU A 1063 7.08 47.13 -28.35
C LEU A 1063 7.17 48.47 -29.08
N ILE A 1064 6.35 49.44 -28.66
CA ILE A 1064 6.45 50.83 -29.10
C ILE A 1064 7.49 51.54 -28.24
N GLN A 1065 8.74 51.64 -28.71
CA GLN A 1065 9.77 52.43 -28.02
C GLN A 1065 9.57 53.93 -28.25
N LYS A 1066 9.04 54.30 -29.42
CA LYS A 1066 8.69 55.68 -29.77
C LYS A 1066 7.53 55.66 -30.77
N GLY A 1067 6.45 56.39 -30.47
CA GLY A 1067 5.26 56.41 -31.33
C GLY A 1067 5.35 57.31 -32.58
N GLY A 1068 6.43 58.09 -32.72
CA GLY A 1068 6.63 59.04 -33.83
C GLY A 1068 5.55 60.12 -33.92
N ARG A 1069 5.18 60.57 -35.13
CA ARG A 1069 4.09 61.51 -35.42
C ARG A 1069 3.53 61.29 -36.84
N GLY A 1070 2.29 61.69 -37.09
CA GLY A 1070 1.65 61.65 -38.42
C GLY A 1070 1.20 60.26 -38.92
N TYR A 1071 1.24 59.23 -38.07
CA TYR A 1071 0.68 57.91 -38.38
C TYR A 1071 -0.85 57.91 -38.28
N VAL A 1072 -1.51 56.99 -38.97
CA VAL A 1072 -2.97 56.79 -38.93
C VAL A 1072 -3.32 55.35 -38.57
N VAL A 1073 -4.54 55.14 -38.05
CA VAL A 1073 -5.06 53.79 -37.81
C VAL A 1073 -5.13 53.04 -39.15
N GLY A 1074 -4.59 51.82 -39.18
CA GLY A 1074 -4.48 50.99 -40.39
C GLY A 1074 -3.10 50.98 -41.04
N ASP A 1075 -2.19 51.91 -40.69
CA ASP A 1075 -0.81 51.88 -41.18
C ASP A 1075 -0.15 50.51 -40.88
N THR A 1076 0.43 49.87 -41.88
CA THR A 1076 0.85 48.45 -41.79
C THR A 1076 2.24 48.32 -41.18
N LEU A 1077 2.43 47.35 -40.30
CA LEU A 1077 3.74 47.01 -39.74
C LEU A 1077 4.54 46.16 -40.72
N GLN A 1078 5.78 46.56 -40.97
CA GLN A 1078 6.73 45.83 -41.80
C GLN A 1078 7.74 45.10 -40.91
N PHE A 1079 7.72 43.79 -41.03
CA PHE A 1079 8.63 42.86 -40.35
C PHE A 1079 9.68 42.33 -41.34
N ARG A 1080 10.75 41.73 -40.82
CA ARG A 1080 11.64 40.88 -41.61
C ARG A 1080 10.86 39.68 -42.20
N PRO A 1081 11.36 39.01 -43.25
CA PRO A 1081 10.78 37.76 -43.74
C PRO A 1081 10.64 36.74 -42.60
N GLY A 1082 9.49 36.08 -42.51
CA GLY A 1082 9.12 35.20 -41.38
C GLY A 1082 7.60 35.09 -41.16
N GLY A 1083 6.79 35.86 -41.90
CA GLY A 1083 5.33 35.72 -41.90
C GLY A 1083 4.58 36.52 -40.84
N ALA A 1084 5.27 37.35 -40.06
CA ALA A 1084 4.63 38.27 -39.12
C ALA A 1084 3.94 39.43 -39.86
N SER A 1085 2.76 39.83 -39.39
CA SER A 1085 2.03 40.98 -39.91
C SER A 1085 1.24 41.69 -38.82
N GLY A 1086 1.00 42.98 -38.98
CA GLY A 1086 0.25 43.79 -38.02
C GLY A 1086 -0.02 45.19 -38.54
N ALA A 1087 -0.74 46.00 -37.78
CA ALA A 1087 -1.05 47.38 -38.15
C ALA A 1087 -1.15 48.29 -36.91
N VAL A 1088 -1.07 49.60 -37.13
CA VAL A 1088 -1.39 50.62 -36.13
C VAL A 1088 -2.88 50.55 -35.81
N SER A 1089 -3.22 50.34 -34.54
CA SER A 1089 -4.62 50.24 -34.09
C SER A 1089 -5.11 51.49 -33.38
N GLN A 1090 -4.21 52.33 -32.87
CA GLN A 1090 -4.58 53.60 -32.22
C GLN A 1090 -3.46 54.63 -32.35
N VAL A 1091 -3.84 55.88 -32.60
CA VAL A 1091 -2.95 57.06 -32.59
C VAL A 1091 -3.56 58.20 -31.76
N ASP A 1092 -2.74 59.14 -31.29
CA ASP A 1092 -3.23 60.39 -30.69
C ASP A 1092 -3.53 61.48 -31.75
N ALA A 1093 -4.00 62.65 -31.32
CA ALA A 1093 -4.33 63.77 -32.19
C ALA A 1093 -3.15 64.28 -33.06
N ALA A 1094 -1.91 63.98 -32.69
CA ALA A 1094 -0.71 64.31 -33.47
C ALA A 1094 -0.23 63.14 -34.35
N GLY A 1095 -1.02 62.08 -34.46
CA GLY A 1095 -0.68 60.86 -35.19
C GLY A 1095 0.47 60.08 -34.54
N ARG A 1096 0.68 60.20 -33.22
CA ARG A 1096 1.66 59.34 -32.52
C ARG A 1096 1.04 57.98 -32.26
N ILE A 1097 1.72 56.90 -32.60
CA ILE A 1097 1.25 55.53 -32.35
C ILE A 1097 1.09 55.30 -30.85
N LYS A 1098 -0.10 54.88 -30.44
CA LYS A 1098 -0.47 54.54 -29.07
C LYS A 1098 -0.72 53.05 -28.88
N ALA A 1099 -1.19 52.37 -29.91
CA ALA A 1099 -1.38 50.92 -29.89
C ALA A 1099 -1.14 50.31 -31.27
N LEU A 1100 -0.74 49.04 -31.26
CA LEU A 1100 -0.54 48.20 -32.42
C LEU A 1100 -1.41 46.95 -32.30
N ARG A 1101 -1.84 46.40 -33.43
CA ARG A 1101 -2.49 45.10 -33.51
C ARG A 1101 -1.62 44.17 -34.34
N LEU A 1102 -1.00 43.18 -33.69
CA LEU A 1102 -0.34 42.09 -34.38
C LEU A 1102 -1.41 41.13 -34.92
N GLN A 1103 -1.40 40.89 -36.22
CA GLN A 1103 -2.37 40.03 -36.92
C GLN A 1103 -1.86 38.60 -37.05
N ARG A 1104 -0.56 38.43 -37.34
CA ARG A 1104 0.15 37.14 -37.36
C ARG A 1104 1.53 37.31 -36.73
N GLY A 1105 1.96 36.33 -35.93
CA GLY A 1105 3.26 36.38 -35.25
C GLY A 1105 4.45 35.98 -36.13
N GLY A 1106 4.24 35.10 -37.12
CA GLY A 1106 5.33 34.54 -37.93
C GLY A 1106 6.39 33.79 -37.11
N ASP A 1107 7.41 33.23 -37.76
CA ASP A 1107 8.51 32.46 -37.14
C ASP A 1107 9.88 32.89 -37.71
N GLY A 1108 10.96 32.55 -36.99
CA GLY A 1108 12.35 32.79 -37.44
C GLY A 1108 12.91 34.17 -37.11
N TYR A 1109 12.30 34.89 -36.17
CA TYR A 1109 12.70 36.25 -35.83
C TYR A 1109 13.69 36.29 -34.63
N PRO A 1110 14.83 36.98 -34.74
CA PRO A 1110 15.72 37.23 -33.60
C PRO A 1110 15.04 38.00 -32.45
N PRO A 1111 15.43 37.78 -31.18
CA PRO A 1111 14.96 38.59 -30.06
C PRO A 1111 15.14 40.08 -30.32
N LEU A 1112 14.10 40.87 -30.02
CA LEU A 1112 14.12 42.33 -30.15
C LEU A 1112 14.38 42.81 -31.59
N SER A 1113 13.78 42.17 -32.59
CA SER A 1113 13.89 42.56 -34.00
C SER A 1113 13.24 43.93 -34.28
N PRO A 1114 13.88 44.86 -35.00
CA PRO A 1114 13.24 46.12 -35.40
C PRO A 1114 12.01 45.90 -36.28
N VAL A 1115 10.97 46.73 -36.07
CA VAL A 1115 9.75 46.76 -36.89
C VAL A 1115 9.59 48.16 -37.46
N GLN A 1116 9.26 48.25 -38.74
CA GLN A 1116 8.96 49.52 -39.40
C GLN A 1116 7.45 49.68 -39.56
N VAL A 1117 7.00 50.92 -39.80
CA VAL A 1117 5.60 51.22 -40.07
C VAL A 1117 5.53 51.80 -41.47
N GLN A 1118 4.79 51.12 -42.35
CA GLN A 1118 4.46 51.62 -43.68
C GLN A 1118 3.33 52.63 -43.54
N SER A 1119 3.67 53.91 -43.75
CA SER A 1119 2.76 55.04 -43.63
C SER A 1119 3.06 56.06 -44.72
N SER A 1120 2.03 56.75 -45.22
CA SER A 1120 2.16 57.82 -46.22
C SER A 1120 2.60 59.16 -45.61
N ALA A 1121 2.35 59.38 -44.31
CA ALA A 1121 2.64 60.63 -43.62
C ALA A 1121 3.44 60.45 -42.31
N GLY A 1122 3.43 59.25 -41.72
CA GLY A 1122 4.03 58.96 -40.43
C GLY A 1122 5.56 58.91 -40.45
N LYS A 1123 6.22 59.54 -39.46
CA LYS A 1123 7.68 59.51 -39.31
C LYS A 1123 8.14 59.36 -37.86
N GLY A 1124 9.29 58.71 -37.68
CA GLY A 1124 10.04 58.69 -36.42
C GLY A 1124 9.50 57.72 -35.36
N ALA A 1125 8.67 56.73 -35.73
CA ALA A 1125 8.35 55.62 -34.84
C ALA A 1125 9.53 54.66 -34.71
N LYS A 1126 9.72 54.11 -33.51
CA LYS A 1126 10.70 53.06 -33.22
C LYS A 1126 9.95 51.89 -32.59
N LEU A 1127 9.80 50.82 -33.35
CA LEU A 1127 9.08 49.63 -32.94
C LEU A 1127 10.01 48.42 -32.88
N THR A 1128 9.73 47.47 -31.99
CA THR A 1128 10.57 46.30 -31.79
C THR A 1128 9.71 45.05 -31.60
N ALA A 1129 9.77 44.13 -32.55
CA ALA A 1129 9.22 42.79 -32.45
C ALA A 1129 9.96 41.99 -31.36
N MET A 1130 9.18 41.39 -30.49
CA MET A 1130 9.64 40.60 -29.37
C MET A 1130 9.36 39.14 -29.65
N THR A 1131 10.43 38.34 -29.61
CA THR A 1131 10.38 36.90 -29.91
C THR A 1131 10.89 36.07 -28.74
N GLY A 1132 11.71 36.65 -27.86
CA GLY A 1132 12.12 36.02 -26.60
C GLY A 1132 10.96 35.83 -25.63
N ARG A 1133 11.02 34.76 -24.83
CA ARG A 1133 10.11 34.57 -23.69
C ARG A 1133 10.66 35.40 -22.53
N PHE A 1134 9.85 36.30 -21.99
CA PHE A 1134 10.21 37.18 -20.87
C PHE A 1134 9.56 36.72 -19.56
N GLU A 1135 9.04 35.49 -19.54
CA GLU A 1135 8.42 34.86 -18.39
C GLU A 1135 9.48 34.61 -17.31
N LEU A 1136 9.38 35.39 -16.23
CA LEU A 1136 10.38 35.42 -15.17
C LEU A 1136 10.48 34.06 -14.45
N SER A 1137 11.69 33.70 -14.05
CA SER A 1137 11.93 32.60 -13.12
C SER A 1137 11.33 32.92 -11.74
N ARG A 1138 10.74 31.94 -11.05
CA ARG A 1138 10.50 32.10 -9.60
C ARG A 1138 11.85 32.26 -8.89
N PRO A 1139 11.93 33.08 -7.82
CA PRO A 1139 10.81 33.60 -7.03
C PRO A 1139 10.14 34.89 -7.54
N TYR A 1140 10.54 35.44 -8.69
CA TYR A 1140 10.03 36.72 -9.19
C TYR A 1140 8.65 36.58 -9.83
N SER A 1141 7.61 37.19 -9.26
CA SER A 1141 6.29 37.25 -9.89
C SER A 1141 6.15 38.40 -10.88
N SER A 1142 7.01 39.42 -10.75
CA SER A 1142 7.23 40.49 -11.71
C SER A 1142 8.70 40.93 -11.63
N LYS A 1143 9.14 41.83 -12.51
CA LYS A 1143 10.49 42.42 -12.41
C LYS A 1143 10.69 43.15 -11.08
N TRP A 1144 9.61 43.65 -10.50
CA TRP A 1144 9.64 44.54 -9.34
C TRP A 1144 9.54 43.78 -8.01
N VAL A 1145 8.95 42.59 -8.04
CA VAL A 1145 8.58 41.80 -6.86
C VAL A 1145 9.11 40.37 -6.98
N ALA A 1146 9.91 39.99 -5.99
CA ALA A 1146 10.36 38.64 -5.69
C ALA A 1146 9.58 38.05 -4.50
N LYS A 1147 9.99 36.88 -4.00
CA LYS A 1147 9.44 36.30 -2.77
C LYS A 1147 9.75 37.14 -1.55
N PHE A 1148 10.97 37.67 -1.47
CA PHE A 1148 11.42 38.50 -0.36
C PHE A 1148 11.48 39.96 -0.80
N ALA A 1149 11.10 40.86 0.09
CA ALA A 1149 11.31 42.30 -0.09
C ALA A 1149 12.79 42.60 -0.36
N ARG A 1150 13.67 41.90 0.35
CA ARG A 1150 15.13 42.04 0.20
C ARG A 1150 15.68 41.57 -1.16
N ASP A 1151 14.93 40.77 -1.90
CA ASP A 1151 15.23 40.39 -3.30
C ASP A 1151 14.45 41.23 -4.33
N SER A 1152 13.61 42.16 -3.87
CA SER A 1152 12.68 42.87 -4.74
C SER A 1152 13.20 44.25 -5.14
N LEU A 1153 13.34 44.49 -6.45
CA LEU A 1153 13.77 45.77 -6.99
C LEU A 1153 12.90 46.94 -6.53
N LEU A 1154 11.59 46.73 -6.34
CA LEU A 1154 10.69 47.76 -5.82
C LEU A 1154 11.12 48.26 -4.44
N TYR A 1155 11.45 47.33 -3.54
CA TYR A 1155 11.90 47.67 -2.20
C TYR A 1155 13.27 48.34 -2.22
N TRP A 1156 14.22 47.85 -3.04
CA TRP A 1156 15.52 48.49 -3.22
C TRP A 1156 15.40 49.94 -3.68
N LYS A 1157 14.48 50.19 -4.62
CA LYS A 1157 14.20 51.55 -5.12
C LYS A 1157 13.51 52.44 -4.10
N CYS A 1158 12.74 51.86 -3.17
CA CYS A 1158 12.19 52.61 -2.05
C CYS A 1158 13.28 53.04 -1.08
N VAL A 1159 14.12 52.11 -0.62
CA VAL A 1159 15.16 52.36 0.39
C VAL A 1159 16.42 53.04 -0.17
N GLY A 1160 16.57 53.09 -1.50
CA GLY A 1160 17.67 53.75 -2.19
C GLY A 1160 18.95 52.93 -2.31
N ARG A 1161 18.92 51.61 -2.04
CA ARG A 1161 20.07 50.70 -2.16
C ARG A 1161 19.65 49.24 -2.35
N ARG A 1162 20.57 48.39 -2.81
CA ARG A 1162 20.40 46.92 -2.83
C ARG A 1162 20.35 46.36 -1.41
N MET A 1163 19.54 45.32 -1.21
CA MET A 1163 19.29 44.71 0.11
C MET A 1163 19.54 43.20 0.16
N ASP A 1164 19.91 42.58 -0.96
CA ASP A 1164 20.17 41.14 -1.11
C ASP A 1164 21.63 40.73 -0.84
N GLY A 1165 22.50 41.71 -0.57
CA GLY A 1165 23.93 41.48 -0.34
C GLY A 1165 24.75 41.28 -1.61
N ARG A 1166 24.14 41.39 -2.80
CA ARG A 1166 24.83 41.32 -4.10
C ARG A 1166 25.11 42.71 -4.65
N THR A 1167 26.03 42.79 -5.63
CA THR A 1167 26.32 44.02 -6.38
C THR A 1167 25.86 43.90 -7.83
N ASP A 1168 25.59 45.02 -8.50
CA ASP A 1168 25.21 45.03 -9.93
C ASP A 1168 26.27 44.39 -10.84
N ALA A 1169 27.56 44.46 -10.46
CA ALA A 1169 28.65 43.90 -11.26
C ALA A 1169 28.89 42.41 -11.01
N GLN A 1170 28.21 41.80 -10.01
CA GLN A 1170 28.51 40.44 -9.59
C GLN A 1170 28.13 39.40 -10.64
N TYR A 1171 26.99 39.59 -11.32
CA TYR A 1171 26.51 38.70 -12.38
C TYR A 1171 25.97 39.47 -13.58
N PRO A 1172 26.39 39.13 -14.82
CA PRO A 1172 26.00 39.87 -16.02
C PRO A 1172 24.53 39.71 -16.43
N ASN A 1173 23.82 38.74 -15.84
CA ASN A 1173 22.41 38.41 -16.12
C ASN A 1173 21.47 38.61 -14.92
N ASP A 1174 21.90 39.37 -13.90
CA ASP A 1174 21.08 39.71 -12.73
C ASP A 1174 20.14 40.91 -12.98
N ILE A 1175 19.23 41.14 -12.04
CA ILE A 1175 18.54 42.41 -11.90
C ILE A 1175 19.48 43.47 -11.33
N ASP A 1176 19.82 44.44 -12.18
CA ASP A 1176 20.54 45.64 -11.77
C ASP A 1176 19.66 46.55 -10.93
N PHE A 1177 20.18 47.02 -9.79
CA PHE A 1177 19.64 48.18 -9.10
C PHE A 1177 19.91 49.43 -9.93
N GLY A 1178 21.12 49.61 -10.46
CA GLY A 1178 21.56 50.79 -11.19
C GLY A 1178 21.86 51.98 -10.27
N PRO A 1179 21.76 53.23 -10.76
CA PRO A 1179 22.01 54.41 -9.94
C PRO A 1179 21.10 54.48 -8.71
N ALA A 1180 21.59 55.16 -7.66
CA ALA A 1180 20.82 55.50 -6.47
C ALA A 1180 19.50 56.16 -6.87
N HIS A 1181 18.43 55.79 -6.16
CA HIS A 1181 17.07 56.19 -6.48
C HIS A 1181 16.46 56.89 -5.28
N GLU A 1182 16.35 58.22 -5.37
CA GLU A 1182 15.69 59.02 -4.36
C GLU A 1182 14.17 58.93 -4.55
N SER A 1183 13.54 57.99 -3.84
CA SER A 1183 12.09 57.79 -3.89
C SER A 1183 11.30 58.88 -3.17
N GLY A 1184 11.94 59.61 -2.25
CA GLY A 1184 11.25 60.50 -1.32
C GLY A 1184 10.31 59.78 -0.33
N ALA A 1185 10.36 58.44 -0.28
CA ALA A 1185 9.59 57.65 0.66
C ALA A 1185 10.27 57.60 2.04
N THR A 1186 9.46 57.57 3.10
CA THR A 1186 9.91 57.41 4.47
C THR A 1186 10.28 55.95 4.76
N ALA A 1187 11.07 55.71 5.81
CA ALA A 1187 11.40 54.36 6.25
C ALA A 1187 10.14 53.52 6.56
N ALA A 1188 9.10 54.14 7.13
CA ALA A 1188 7.83 53.47 7.42
C ALA A 1188 7.06 53.09 6.14
N GLU A 1189 7.03 53.96 5.13
CA GLU A 1189 6.45 53.65 3.82
C GLU A 1189 7.17 52.48 3.15
N CYS A 1190 8.51 52.47 3.18
CA CYS A 1190 9.28 51.35 2.65
C CYS A 1190 9.08 50.04 3.45
N ALA A 1191 8.91 50.12 4.77
CA ALA A 1191 8.58 48.96 5.60
C ALA A 1191 7.19 48.39 5.28
N THR A 1192 6.20 49.24 4.95
CA THR A 1192 4.89 48.79 4.46
C THR A 1192 5.01 48.04 3.13
N ILE A 1193 5.81 48.56 2.19
CA ILE A 1193 6.10 47.85 0.93
C ILE A 1193 6.78 46.51 1.19
N ALA A 1194 7.78 46.47 2.10
CA ALA A 1194 8.47 45.23 2.44
C ALA A 1194 7.51 44.18 3.01
N ARG A 1195 6.70 44.57 4.01
CA ARG A 1195 5.73 43.66 4.63
C ARG A 1195 4.71 43.16 3.64
N TRP A 1196 4.20 44.02 2.75
CA TRP A 1196 3.29 43.61 1.69
C TRP A 1196 3.90 42.53 0.79
N ILE A 1197 5.17 42.66 0.39
CA ILE A 1197 5.88 41.67 -0.41
C ILE A 1197 6.06 40.36 0.38
N ASP A 1198 6.59 40.45 1.59
CA ASP A 1198 6.95 39.30 2.42
C ASP A 1198 5.72 38.48 2.85
N THR A 1199 4.56 39.12 3.05
CA THR A 1199 3.28 38.43 3.29
C THR A 1199 2.55 38.04 2.00
N GLY A 1200 3.21 38.12 0.84
CA GLY A 1200 2.74 37.54 -0.41
C GLY A 1200 1.96 38.43 -1.34
N ILE A 1201 2.23 39.73 -1.37
CA ILE A 1201 1.60 40.73 -2.26
C ILE A 1201 0.07 40.66 -2.29
N GLN A 1202 -0.56 40.77 -1.12
CA GLN A 1202 -2.01 40.66 -1.02
C GLN A 1202 -2.70 41.83 -1.74
N HIS A 1203 -3.61 41.53 -2.68
CA HIS A 1203 -4.31 42.56 -3.46
C HIS A 1203 -5.46 43.19 -2.65
N ARG A 1204 -6.54 42.41 -2.46
CA ARG A 1204 -7.75 42.71 -1.71
C ARG A 1204 -8.12 41.45 -0.92
N LEU A 1205 -8.74 41.62 0.24
CA LEU A 1205 -9.18 40.53 1.12
C LEU A 1205 -10.70 40.54 1.27
#